data_AF-A0A7C4EP93-F1
#
_entry.id   AF-A0A7C4EP93-F1
#
_cell.length_a   1.000
_cell.length_b   1.000
_cell.length_c   1.000
_cell.angle_alpha   90.00
_cell.angle_beta   90.00
_cell.angle_gamma   90.00
#
_symmetry.space_group_name_H-M   'P 1'
#
loop_
_entity.id
_entity.type
_entity.pdbx_description
1 polymer ?
#
loop_
_entity_poly.entity_id
_entity_poly.type
_entity_poly.pdbx_seq_one_letter_code
_entity_poly.pdbx_strand_id
1 'polypeptide(L)'
;MKKQCSRIKTYPVAVLFLFSFLGLCFLSCDLSQPPDIEDGSLWTIVNEPGFGNLKNYSVVALAEYKGYLYAMTRNEVQGAEIWRFDGSRWEQVLFPNGQTNGVYGNPWLSSMWGSMIVFKDKLYCGFSSGHQGTYYDSTGCEVWRYDGQDWEPVISDKKDSEESGTITAISDCAENDGDTTARITDSSKNWLPDQWAGGVLQITSGSGKYRRFTIVANTTDTLIVQQNEVAGTPHEYTVCAAQHFKNPYPPYEYERGAVQVGDGYEIGTGSDENGFGIFWNKMITDMVIFNDTLYVSTGLNYEYGAQVWYTEDGDNWTVTQPAHSFGNYHTDENYPGGKKPVSTSIPSLCVSTVSGETLLYAGGTGASGDKGKCSRLAVLTDSGWQLLVDRDVDENDTGTNENGFGGGMRCDMYNGDFMPWSLAQFKSYLYVGIQSLAGARVLYTPNGSPEDGNWFHTVGGEADVPNGFDGKKNRGNPAYYQQIAVNLFPYNSYLYAGTVSLFSPTLGATQQTLTGAQLWKSPDGKTWLPITRTGFGDAHITSFDCFAVYQGKLYVGANKASVDGPDGLNPEEGGLVFRQDSEITTPAPAYTTVATYETIMSTNGDPTDIYYPLSDNTTLPIALLLQGGRVDKFYYKGFATHVARYGFIVVVPNHLNTFSIPGFSAEGLFAEQQQLDDTLAFMRQQNNDPSSPLYNRVDTKTLVMLGHSYGAACTIEALQNHCEYPLCIGDTYTHPPELKGAALCGINTKPRGKPGDYAIRPVANHGLPIAFVNGSLDNNAKASITRQSYALIEDPPKMLVFINGANHYAMCDMNNPPGPGEDPNEPTLRQEVSVETAARWCALFLRAFALGDPAARQYVTTTGAYLDPNVEVMITTEE
;
A
#
# COMPACT_ATOMS: atom_id res chain seq x y z
N MET A 1 15.44 4.69 -56.13
CA MET A 1 16.60 3.78 -56.33
C MET A 1 17.23 3.50 -54.98
N LYS A 2 16.99 2.33 -54.37
CA LYS A 2 17.96 1.23 -54.12
C LYS A 2 19.30 1.72 -53.52
N LYS A 3 19.53 1.58 -52.20
CA LYS A 3 20.03 0.41 -51.41
C LYS A 3 21.57 0.29 -51.39
N GLN A 4 22.08 -0.11 -50.21
CA GLN A 4 23.43 -0.60 -49.85
C GLN A 4 24.53 0.46 -49.62
N CYS A 5 25.45 0.36 -48.65
CA CYS A 5 25.75 -0.66 -47.63
C CYS A 5 26.72 -0.06 -46.58
N SER A 6 26.45 -0.34 -45.30
CA SER A 6 27.39 -0.81 -44.25
C SER A 6 28.86 -0.31 -44.24
N ARG A 7 29.30 0.49 -43.26
CA ARG A 7 29.75 0.16 -41.88
C ARG A 7 31.16 -0.44 -41.77
N ILE A 8 31.91 0.14 -40.81
CA ILE A 8 33.03 -0.37 -39.98
C ILE A 8 34.45 0.07 -40.40
N LYS A 9 35.09 0.94 -39.59
CA LYS A 9 36.18 0.57 -38.65
C LYS A 9 36.59 1.75 -37.74
N THR A 10 36.69 1.40 -36.47
CA THR A 10 37.31 2.00 -35.27
C THR A 10 38.45 3.03 -35.46
N TYR A 11 38.40 4.06 -34.60
CA TYR A 11 39.37 5.16 -34.40
C TYR A 11 40.51 4.81 -33.43
N PRO A 12 41.67 5.48 -33.52
CA PRO A 12 42.57 5.72 -32.38
C PRO A 12 42.42 7.13 -31.79
N VAL A 13 42.76 7.23 -30.51
CA VAL A 13 42.72 8.39 -29.62
C VAL A 13 44.00 9.23 -29.72
N ALA A 14 43.89 10.57 -29.72
CA ALA A 14 44.97 11.50 -29.33
C ALA A 14 44.43 12.91 -28.94
N VAL A 15 43.92 13.01 -27.70
CA VAL A 15 44.29 13.92 -26.59
C VAL A 15 44.88 15.35 -26.84
N LEU A 16 44.27 16.33 -26.12
CA LEU A 16 44.71 17.67 -25.61
C LEU A 16 44.72 18.90 -26.58
N PHE A 17 44.26 20.13 -26.26
CA PHE A 17 44.19 20.89 -25.00
C PHE A 17 43.07 21.99 -25.02
N LEU A 18 42.70 22.43 -23.80
CA LEU A 18 41.70 23.42 -23.32
C LEU A 18 41.44 24.73 -24.12
N PHE A 19 40.18 25.22 -24.08
CA PHE A 19 39.80 26.46 -23.36
C PHE A 19 38.28 26.50 -23.05
N SER A 20 37.99 26.95 -21.83
CA SER A 20 36.70 27.10 -21.15
C SER A 20 35.82 28.24 -21.69
N PHE A 21 34.51 28.01 -21.83
CA PHE A 21 33.48 29.03 -21.61
C PHE A 21 32.16 28.40 -21.15
N LEU A 22 31.53 29.05 -20.18
CA LEU A 22 30.34 28.71 -19.42
C LEU A 22 29.18 28.16 -20.27
N GLY A 23 28.71 26.96 -19.93
CA GLY A 23 27.36 26.52 -20.18
C GLY A 23 26.57 26.57 -18.88
N LEU A 24 25.57 27.45 -18.80
CA LEU A 24 24.48 27.34 -17.85
C LEU A 24 23.84 25.96 -18.01
N CYS A 25 24.19 25.00 -17.16
CA CYS A 25 23.36 23.84 -16.94
C CYS A 25 22.25 24.28 -16.00
N PHE A 26 21.05 24.42 -16.54
CA PHE A 26 19.84 24.21 -15.77
C PHE A 26 19.97 22.83 -15.13
N LEU A 27 20.29 22.78 -13.84
CA LEU A 27 19.96 21.65 -13.00
C LEU A 27 18.44 21.55 -13.00
N SER A 28 17.91 20.77 -13.94
CA SER A 28 16.61 20.15 -13.76
C SER A 28 16.67 19.42 -12.43
N CYS A 29 15.84 19.86 -11.50
CA CYS A 29 15.54 19.16 -10.26
C CYS A 29 15.28 17.70 -10.63
N ASP A 30 16.16 16.80 -10.20
CA ASP A 30 15.98 15.37 -10.41
C ASP A 30 14.77 14.97 -9.55
N LEU A 31 13.67 14.61 -10.20
CA LEU A 31 12.45 14.18 -9.52
C LEU A 31 12.80 12.94 -8.69
N SER A 32 12.63 13.07 -7.38
CA SER A 32 13.05 12.10 -6.37
C SER A 32 12.40 10.74 -6.61
N GLN A 33 13.19 9.76 -7.03
CA GLN A 33 12.85 8.35 -6.85
C GLN A 33 12.62 8.08 -5.36
N PRO A 34 11.68 7.18 -4.97
CA PRO A 34 11.62 6.72 -3.59
C PRO A 34 12.99 6.14 -3.18
N PRO A 35 13.40 6.27 -1.91
CA PRO A 35 14.71 5.83 -1.43
C PRO A 35 15.02 4.39 -1.85
N ASP A 36 16.29 4.12 -2.12
CA ASP A 36 16.80 2.75 -2.31
C ASP A 36 16.79 1.92 -1.00
N ILE A 37 16.28 2.47 0.11
CA ILE A 37 16.35 1.88 1.45
C ILE A 37 14.98 1.31 1.87
N GLU A 38 14.95 0.02 2.21
CA GLU A 38 13.79 -0.67 2.80
C GLU A 38 13.52 -0.18 4.24
N ASP A 39 12.27 -0.28 4.71
CA ASP A 39 11.85 0.30 5.99
C ASP A 39 12.50 -0.33 7.23
N GLY A 40 13.08 -1.53 7.08
CA GLY A 40 13.72 -2.29 8.15
C GLY A 40 12.74 -3.01 9.08
N SER A 41 11.46 -3.16 8.69
CA SER A 41 10.50 -3.98 9.42
C SER A 41 10.87 -5.46 9.34
N LEU A 42 10.57 -6.22 10.40
CA LEU A 42 10.89 -7.64 10.48
C LEU A 42 9.68 -8.47 10.12
N TRP A 43 9.87 -9.40 9.19
CA TRP A 43 8.85 -10.32 8.70
C TRP A 43 9.38 -11.75 8.74
N THR A 44 8.53 -12.67 9.19
CA THR A 44 8.91 -14.08 9.37
C THR A 44 7.93 -14.97 8.60
N ILE A 45 8.46 -15.95 7.86
CA ILE A 45 7.66 -17.01 7.24
C ILE A 45 7.09 -17.91 8.34
N VAL A 46 5.78 -18.16 8.32
CA VAL A 46 5.10 -18.93 9.38
C VAL A 46 4.52 -20.27 8.92
N ASN A 47 4.74 -20.67 7.67
CA ASN A 47 4.33 -21.97 7.13
C ASN A 47 5.51 -22.68 6.43
N GLU A 48 5.43 -24.00 6.32
CA GLU A 48 6.25 -24.72 5.34
C GLU A 48 5.79 -24.35 3.92
N PRO A 49 6.69 -24.27 2.93
CA PRO A 49 6.30 -23.95 1.55
C PRO A 49 5.12 -24.80 1.05
N GLY A 50 4.04 -24.14 0.62
CA GLY A 50 2.83 -24.80 0.14
C GLY A 50 2.11 -25.66 1.20
N PHE A 51 2.37 -25.43 2.49
CA PHE A 51 1.88 -26.27 3.60
C PHE A 51 2.28 -27.75 3.45
N GLY A 52 3.46 -28.00 2.87
CA GLY A 52 3.97 -29.35 2.60
C GLY A 52 3.55 -29.92 1.25
N ASN A 53 2.61 -29.27 0.54
CA ASN A 53 2.24 -29.60 -0.83
C ASN A 53 2.71 -28.49 -1.79
N LEU A 54 3.79 -28.72 -2.53
CA LEU A 54 4.36 -27.74 -3.45
C LEU A 54 3.47 -27.39 -4.66
N LYS A 55 2.32 -28.09 -4.82
CA LYS A 55 1.28 -27.72 -5.79
C LYS A 55 0.32 -26.64 -5.27
N ASN A 56 0.37 -26.31 -3.98
CA ASN A 56 -0.22 -25.10 -3.42
C ASN A 56 0.67 -23.90 -3.75
N TYR A 57 0.53 -23.37 -4.97
CA TYR A 57 1.42 -22.32 -5.48
C TYR A 57 1.16 -20.95 -4.85
N SER A 58 -0.05 -20.73 -4.34
CA SER A 58 -0.48 -19.45 -3.77
C SER A 58 -1.33 -19.64 -2.53
N VAL A 59 -1.29 -18.64 -1.66
CA VAL A 59 -2.31 -18.37 -0.66
C VAL A 59 -3.17 -17.22 -1.19
N VAL A 60 -4.43 -17.52 -1.51
CA VAL A 60 -5.32 -16.57 -2.20
C VAL A 60 -6.24 -15.82 -1.26
N ALA A 61 -6.49 -16.36 -0.06
CA ALA A 61 -7.28 -15.69 0.97
C ALA A 61 -6.75 -16.03 2.37
N LEU A 62 -6.88 -15.07 3.28
CA LEU A 62 -6.60 -15.20 4.71
C LEU A 62 -7.77 -14.62 5.50
N ALA A 63 -8.19 -15.28 6.58
CA ALA A 63 -9.25 -14.77 7.46
C ALA A 63 -9.08 -15.26 8.89
N GLU A 64 -9.33 -14.41 9.89
CA GLU A 64 -9.45 -14.86 11.28
C GLU A 64 -10.84 -15.41 11.53
N TYR A 65 -10.93 -16.55 12.21
CA TYR A 65 -12.19 -17.12 12.67
C TYR A 65 -11.98 -18.00 13.90
N LYS A 66 -12.79 -17.78 14.94
CA LYS A 66 -12.81 -18.57 16.19
C LYS A 66 -11.41 -18.79 16.80
N GLY A 67 -10.55 -17.77 16.75
CA GLY A 67 -9.23 -17.80 17.36
C GLY A 67 -8.17 -18.53 16.53
N TYR A 68 -8.40 -18.75 15.23
CA TYR A 68 -7.42 -19.26 14.28
C TYR A 68 -7.33 -18.34 13.07
N LEU A 69 -6.15 -18.29 12.44
CA LEU A 69 -5.99 -17.74 11.10
C LEU A 69 -6.18 -18.85 10.07
N TYR A 70 -7.14 -18.68 9.16
CA TYR A 70 -7.39 -19.58 8.05
C TYR A 70 -6.68 -19.10 6.78
N ALA A 71 -6.22 -20.05 5.96
CA ALA A 71 -5.59 -19.81 4.67
C ALA A 71 -6.22 -20.71 3.60
N MET A 72 -6.50 -20.14 2.43
CA MET A 72 -7.00 -20.87 1.25
C MET A 72 -5.90 -20.94 0.18
N THR A 73 -5.66 -22.12 -0.38
CA THR A 73 -4.58 -22.35 -1.35
C THR A 73 -5.08 -22.44 -2.79
N ARG A 74 -4.32 -21.87 -3.74
CA ARG A 74 -4.48 -22.17 -5.17
C ARG A 74 -3.74 -23.44 -5.53
N ASN A 75 -4.44 -24.43 -6.06
CA ASN A 75 -3.87 -25.66 -6.59
C ASN A 75 -4.68 -26.15 -7.80
N GLU A 76 -4.14 -25.93 -8.99
CA GLU A 76 -4.81 -26.25 -10.27
C GLU A 76 -4.69 -27.72 -10.68
N VAL A 77 -3.96 -28.55 -9.91
CA VAL A 77 -3.78 -29.97 -10.22
C VAL A 77 -4.72 -30.83 -9.39
N GLN A 78 -4.89 -30.49 -8.10
CA GLN A 78 -5.62 -31.33 -7.15
C GLN A 78 -6.88 -30.65 -6.60
N GLY A 79 -7.04 -29.34 -6.81
CA GLY A 79 -8.06 -28.51 -6.18
C GLY A 79 -7.54 -27.81 -4.92
N ALA A 80 -8.21 -26.74 -4.52
CA ALA A 80 -7.85 -25.90 -3.37
C ALA A 80 -7.84 -26.68 -2.05
N GLU A 81 -7.06 -26.19 -1.09
CA GLU A 81 -7.03 -26.66 0.30
C GLU A 81 -7.37 -25.51 1.27
N ILE A 82 -7.84 -25.86 2.47
CA ILE A 82 -8.02 -24.92 3.59
C ILE A 82 -7.13 -25.34 4.75
N TRP A 83 -6.43 -24.38 5.34
CA TRP A 83 -5.55 -24.57 6.49
C TRP A 83 -5.94 -23.61 7.61
N ARG A 84 -5.69 -24.00 8.87
CA ARG A 84 -5.87 -23.11 10.03
C ARG A 84 -4.63 -23.09 10.92
N PHE A 85 -4.36 -21.94 11.52
CA PHE A 85 -3.17 -21.66 12.33
C PHE A 85 -3.56 -21.21 13.73
N ASP A 86 -3.01 -21.87 14.75
CA ASP A 86 -3.28 -21.55 16.16
C ASP A 86 -2.34 -20.46 16.75
N GLY A 87 -1.41 -19.94 15.95
CA GLY A 87 -0.32 -19.06 16.43
C GLY A 87 1.04 -19.76 16.51
N SER A 88 1.06 -21.10 16.45
CA SER A 88 2.26 -21.93 16.52
C SER A 88 2.38 -22.95 15.39
N ARG A 89 1.28 -23.57 14.97
CA ARG A 89 1.27 -24.64 13.95
C ARG A 89 0.09 -24.50 13.02
N TRP A 90 0.29 -24.94 11.78
CA TRP A 90 -0.75 -25.09 10.78
C TRP A 90 -1.30 -26.51 10.79
N GLU A 91 -2.61 -26.63 10.61
CA GLU A 91 -3.28 -27.91 10.36
C GLU A 91 -4.32 -27.76 9.25
N GLN A 92 -4.45 -28.80 8.42
CA GLN A 92 -5.40 -28.80 7.32
C GLN A 92 -6.83 -28.97 7.84
N VAL A 93 -7.75 -28.19 7.28
CA VAL A 93 -9.18 -28.33 7.50
C VAL A 93 -9.73 -29.22 6.38
N LEU A 94 -10.20 -30.41 6.75
CA LEU A 94 -10.73 -31.35 5.77
C LEU A 94 -12.11 -30.92 5.29
N PHE A 95 -12.37 -31.14 4.01
CA PHE A 95 -13.70 -31.02 3.41
C PHE A 95 -14.56 -32.25 3.77
N PRO A 96 -15.88 -32.20 3.50
CA PRO A 96 -16.77 -33.34 3.73
C PRO A 96 -16.24 -34.66 3.16
N ASN A 97 -16.56 -35.77 3.84
CA ASN A 97 -16.05 -37.12 3.56
C ASN A 97 -14.51 -37.27 3.67
N GLY A 98 -13.85 -36.35 4.40
CA GLY A 98 -12.40 -36.40 4.63
C GLY A 98 -11.57 -36.05 3.40
N GLN A 99 -12.14 -35.31 2.45
CA GLN A 99 -11.42 -34.87 1.26
C GLN A 99 -10.39 -33.80 1.65
N THR A 100 -9.18 -33.93 1.11
CA THR A 100 -8.07 -33.02 1.40
C THR A 100 -7.92 -31.92 0.35
N ASN A 101 -8.39 -32.14 -0.88
CA ASN A 101 -8.23 -31.19 -1.99
C ASN A 101 -9.50 -31.12 -2.82
N GLY A 102 -9.89 -29.91 -3.21
CA GLY A 102 -11.12 -29.65 -3.94
C GLY A 102 -12.34 -29.95 -3.07
N VAL A 103 -13.32 -29.05 -3.03
CA VAL A 103 -14.52 -29.31 -2.24
C VAL A 103 -15.22 -30.56 -2.80
N TYR A 104 -15.47 -31.56 -1.94
CA TYR A 104 -15.95 -32.89 -2.33
C TYR A 104 -15.07 -33.67 -3.34
N GLY A 105 -13.79 -33.32 -3.47
CA GLY A 105 -12.89 -33.95 -4.44
C GLY A 105 -13.14 -33.48 -5.88
N ASN A 106 -13.74 -32.30 -6.07
CA ASN A 106 -13.78 -31.62 -7.36
C ASN A 106 -12.44 -30.91 -7.63
N PRO A 107 -11.56 -31.44 -8.50
CA PRO A 107 -10.25 -30.86 -8.74
C PRO A 107 -10.33 -29.52 -9.50
N TRP A 108 -11.48 -29.22 -10.11
CA TRP A 108 -11.70 -27.98 -10.85
C TRP A 108 -11.86 -26.77 -9.94
N LEU A 109 -12.22 -26.96 -8.66
CA LEU A 109 -12.24 -25.91 -7.65
C LEU A 109 -10.81 -25.62 -7.19
N SER A 110 -10.03 -24.98 -8.07
CA SER A 110 -8.61 -24.71 -7.88
C SER A 110 -8.34 -23.50 -6.98
N SER A 111 -9.34 -22.62 -6.82
CA SER A 111 -9.29 -21.27 -6.21
C SER A 111 -8.21 -20.35 -6.80
N MET A 112 -8.17 -20.28 -8.13
CA MET A 112 -7.40 -19.28 -8.89
C MET A 112 -7.56 -17.85 -8.33
N TRP A 113 -8.81 -17.49 -8.01
CA TRP A 113 -9.18 -16.43 -7.07
C TRP A 113 -10.01 -17.02 -5.94
N GLY A 114 -10.08 -16.34 -4.80
CA GLY A 114 -10.88 -16.77 -3.68
C GLY A 114 -10.99 -15.69 -2.63
N SER A 115 -12.03 -15.80 -1.80
CA SER A 115 -12.25 -14.89 -0.68
C SER A 115 -12.83 -15.64 0.50
N MET A 116 -12.53 -15.14 1.71
CA MET A 116 -13.02 -15.67 2.97
C MET A 116 -13.50 -14.54 3.87
N ILE A 117 -14.68 -14.71 4.46
CA ILE A 117 -15.24 -13.73 5.40
C ILE A 117 -16.06 -14.41 6.48
N VAL A 118 -16.09 -13.83 7.68
CA VAL A 118 -16.94 -14.31 8.76
C VAL A 118 -18.29 -13.60 8.69
N PHE A 119 -19.37 -14.37 8.52
CA PHE A 119 -20.74 -13.86 8.51
C PHE A 119 -21.63 -14.78 9.35
N LYS A 120 -22.45 -14.18 10.24
CA LYS A 120 -23.36 -14.90 11.15
C LYS A 120 -22.69 -16.08 11.89
N ASP A 121 -21.52 -15.82 12.49
CA ASP A 121 -20.69 -16.79 13.24
C ASP A 121 -20.21 -18.02 12.43
N LYS A 122 -20.20 -17.93 11.09
CA LYS A 122 -19.62 -18.96 10.22
C LYS A 122 -18.59 -18.34 9.29
N LEU A 123 -17.54 -19.10 8.95
CA LEU A 123 -16.56 -18.71 7.95
C LEU A 123 -17.10 -19.09 6.57
N TYR A 124 -17.39 -18.09 5.74
CA TYR A 124 -17.76 -18.28 4.34
C TYR A 124 -16.49 -18.33 3.49
N CYS A 125 -16.43 -19.29 2.58
CA CYS A 125 -15.32 -19.54 1.67
C CYS A 125 -15.86 -19.58 0.23
N GLY A 126 -15.36 -18.67 -0.60
CA GLY A 126 -15.64 -18.66 -2.04
C GLY A 126 -14.55 -19.37 -2.82
N PHE A 127 -14.92 -20.46 -3.47
CA PHE A 127 -14.02 -21.27 -4.29
C PHE A 127 -14.25 -20.97 -5.76
N SER A 128 -13.19 -20.59 -6.45
CA SER A 128 -13.24 -20.43 -7.89
C SER A 128 -12.92 -21.74 -8.60
N SER A 129 -13.54 -21.92 -9.77
CA SER A 129 -13.38 -23.09 -10.61
C SER A 129 -12.77 -22.77 -11.97
N GLY A 130 -11.99 -23.70 -12.51
CA GLY A 130 -11.51 -23.64 -13.89
C GLY A 130 -10.35 -22.69 -14.12
N HIS A 131 -10.02 -22.49 -15.40
CA HIS A 131 -8.91 -21.65 -15.85
C HIS A 131 -9.39 -20.31 -16.45
N GLN A 132 -8.48 -19.34 -16.50
CA GLN A 132 -8.71 -18.05 -17.17
C GLN A 132 -8.93 -18.22 -18.68
N GLY A 133 -9.72 -17.34 -19.29
CA GLY A 133 -9.89 -17.29 -20.76
C GLY A 133 -11.29 -17.65 -21.23
N THR A 134 -11.49 -17.58 -22.56
CA THR A 134 -12.80 -17.66 -23.22
C THR A 134 -13.35 -19.08 -23.38
N TYR A 135 -12.55 -20.10 -23.06
CA TYR A 135 -13.01 -21.48 -22.99
C TYR A 135 -13.55 -21.75 -21.61
N TYR A 136 -14.67 -22.46 -21.54
CA TYR A 136 -15.43 -22.64 -20.31
C TYR A 136 -14.61 -23.33 -19.22
N ASP A 137 -14.07 -24.54 -19.48
CA ASP A 137 -13.29 -25.38 -18.55
C ASP A 137 -13.49 -25.08 -17.06
N SER A 138 -14.74 -25.10 -16.62
CA SER A 138 -15.19 -24.60 -15.32
C SER A 138 -16.32 -25.50 -14.83
N THR A 139 -16.57 -25.49 -13.53
CA THR A 139 -17.74 -26.12 -12.91
C THR A 139 -18.67 -25.07 -12.29
N GLY A 140 -18.43 -23.79 -12.54
CA GLY A 140 -19.01 -22.69 -11.77
C GLY A 140 -18.35 -22.56 -10.40
N CYS A 141 -18.24 -21.32 -9.91
CA CYS A 141 -17.73 -21.06 -8.57
C CYS A 141 -18.68 -21.62 -7.50
N GLU A 142 -18.14 -21.87 -6.32
CA GLU A 142 -18.92 -22.38 -5.19
C GLU A 142 -18.72 -21.51 -3.95
N VAL A 143 -19.75 -21.47 -3.10
CA VAL A 143 -19.67 -20.85 -1.77
C VAL A 143 -20.06 -21.88 -0.73
N TRP A 144 -19.20 -22.05 0.25
CA TRP A 144 -19.41 -22.94 1.40
C TRP A 144 -19.23 -22.18 2.69
N ARG A 145 -19.90 -22.60 3.76
CA ARG A 145 -19.71 -22.02 5.10
C ARG A 145 -19.32 -23.09 6.11
N TYR A 146 -18.39 -22.73 6.98
CA TYR A 146 -17.80 -23.60 8.00
C TYR A 146 -18.11 -23.05 9.40
N ASP A 147 -18.58 -23.90 10.31
CA ASP A 147 -18.94 -23.49 11.67
C ASP A 147 -17.83 -23.75 12.72
N GLY A 148 -16.68 -24.28 12.28
CA GLY A 148 -15.58 -24.74 13.15
C GLY A 148 -15.53 -26.25 13.34
N GLN A 149 -16.54 -26.99 12.87
CA GLN A 149 -16.63 -28.44 12.89
C GLN A 149 -17.07 -29.00 11.54
N ASP A 150 -18.20 -28.51 11.03
CA ASP A 150 -18.87 -29.03 9.84
C ASP A 150 -18.96 -27.98 8.72
N TRP A 151 -18.97 -28.48 7.48
CA TRP A 151 -19.14 -27.67 6.27
C TRP A 151 -20.58 -27.77 5.77
N GLU A 152 -21.14 -26.62 5.39
CA GLU A 152 -22.46 -26.52 4.76
C GLU A 152 -22.33 -25.88 3.37
N PRO A 153 -22.93 -26.48 2.32
CA PRO A 153 -23.03 -25.84 1.00
C PRO A 153 -23.96 -24.64 1.07
N VAL A 154 -23.57 -23.55 0.39
CA VAL A 154 -24.38 -22.34 0.24
C VAL A 154 -24.75 -22.15 -1.22
N ILE A 155 -23.73 -22.06 -2.09
CA ILE A 155 -23.86 -22.01 -3.55
C ILE A 155 -23.08 -23.22 -4.07
N SER A 156 -23.77 -24.32 -4.29
CA SER A 156 -23.20 -25.58 -4.73
C SER A 156 -24.31 -26.56 -5.16
N ASP A 157 -24.08 -27.38 -6.18
CA ASP A 157 -24.94 -28.53 -6.54
C ASP A 157 -25.05 -29.60 -5.43
N LYS A 158 -24.42 -29.37 -4.26
CA LYS A 158 -24.56 -30.20 -3.07
C LYS A 158 -25.50 -29.60 -2.03
N LYS A 159 -26.07 -28.42 -2.29
CA LYS A 159 -27.12 -27.83 -1.47
C LYS A 159 -28.33 -28.77 -1.44
N ASP A 160 -28.74 -29.19 -2.63
CA ASP A 160 -29.78 -30.17 -2.90
C ASP A 160 -29.59 -30.76 -4.30
N SER A 161 -30.50 -31.63 -4.69
CA SER A 161 -30.58 -32.17 -6.05
C SER A 161 -32.06 -32.35 -6.36
N GLU A 162 -32.54 -31.64 -7.36
CA GLU A 162 -33.95 -31.64 -7.73
C GLU A 162 -34.31 -32.88 -8.55
N GLU A 163 -33.36 -33.36 -9.36
CA GLU A 163 -33.51 -34.61 -10.11
C GLU A 163 -32.16 -35.28 -10.38
N SER A 164 -32.16 -36.60 -10.45
CA SER A 164 -30.98 -37.38 -10.83
C SER A 164 -31.37 -38.63 -11.59
N GLY A 165 -30.50 -39.11 -12.48
CA GLY A 165 -30.85 -40.23 -13.34
C GLY A 165 -29.67 -40.88 -14.02
N THR A 166 -29.98 -41.71 -15.01
CA THR A 166 -28.98 -42.39 -15.84
C THR A 166 -29.36 -42.25 -17.30
N ILE A 167 -28.40 -41.84 -18.12
CA ILE A 167 -28.64 -41.61 -19.54
C ILE A 167 -28.92 -42.95 -20.22
N THR A 168 -30.10 -43.07 -20.84
CA THR A 168 -30.53 -44.28 -21.57
C THR A 168 -30.39 -44.16 -23.09
N ALA A 169 -30.43 -42.94 -23.63
CA ALA A 169 -30.14 -42.66 -25.04
C ALA A 169 -29.63 -41.23 -25.23
N ILE A 170 -28.84 -41.02 -26.30
CA ILE A 170 -28.26 -39.72 -26.69
C ILE A 170 -28.45 -39.53 -28.20
N SER A 171 -28.82 -38.33 -28.65
CA SER A 171 -28.86 -37.96 -30.06
C SER A 171 -28.51 -36.48 -30.29
N ASP A 172 -28.36 -36.09 -31.56
CA ASP A 172 -28.14 -34.71 -32.01
C ASP A 172 -26.92 -34.05 -31.35
N CYS A 173 -25.81 -34.79 -31.21
CA CYS A 173 -24.60 -34.27 -30.58
C CYS A 173 -23.30 -34.73 -31.24
N ALA A 174 -23.34 -34.90 -32.56
CA ALA A 174 -22.16 -35.17 -33.36
C ALA A 174 -21.49 -33.87 -33.81
N GLU A 175 -20.18 -33.92 -34.06
CA GLU A 175 -19.46 -32.75 -34.54
C GLU A 175 -20.00 -32.29 -35.90
N ASN A 176 -20.44 -31.03 -35.99
CA ASN A 176 -21.02 -30.42 -37.21
C ASN A 176 -22.30 -31.12 -37.73
N ASP A 177 -23.15 -31.66 -36.84
CA ASP A 177 -24.45 -32.21 -37.23
C ASP A 177 -25.49 -31.16 -37.65
N GLY A 178 -25.21 -29.88 -37.41
CA GLY A 178 -26.08 -28.76 -37.77
C GLY A 178 -26.97 -28.28 -36.63
N ASP A 179 -26.97 -28.97 -35.49
CA ASP A 179 -27.79 -28.65 -34.32
C ASP A 179 -26.92 -28.09 -33.17
N THR A 180 -27.29 -26.92 -32.64
CA THR A 180 -26.54 -26.31 -31.53
C THR A 180 -26.83 -26.99 -30.18
N THR A 181 -27.81 -27.89 -30.14
CA THR A 181 -28.29 -28.55 -28.92
C THR A 181 -28.24 -30.07 -29.04
N ALA A 182 -27.93 -30.75 -27.94
CA ALA A 182 -27.98 -32.20 -27.81
C ALA A 182 -29.26 -32.69 -27.14
N ARG A 183 -29.63 -33.95 -27.39
CA ARG A 183 -30.72 -34.64 -26.71
C ARG A 183 -30.20 -35.73 -25.79
N ILE A 184 -30.57 -35.64 -24.50
CA ILE A 184 -30.23 -36.63 -23.48
C ILE A 184 -31.53 -37.24 -22.95
N THR A 185 -31.70 -38.56 -23.11
CA THR A 185 -32.95 -39.26 -22.76
C THR A 185 -32.74 -40.20 -21.59
N ASP A 186 -33.60 -40.09 -20.58
CA ASP A 186 -33.77 -41.06 -19.50
C ASP A 186 -35.20 -41.62 -19.56
N SER A 187 -35.35 -42.76 -20.23
CA SER A 187 -36.63 -43.46 -20.43
C SER A 187 -37.28 -43.97 -19.13
N SER A 188 -36.60 -43.85 -17.97
CA SER A 188 -37.20 -44.12 -16.67
C SER A 188 -38.03 -42.94 -16.14
N LYS A 189 -37.94 -41.77 -16.77
CA LYS A 189 -38.55 -40.52 -16.31
C LYS A 189 -39.90 -40.23 -16.98
N ASN A 190 -40.66 -39.33 -16.36
CA ASN A 190 -41.96 -38.86 -16.83
C ASN A 190 -42.22 -37.43 -16.33
N TRP A 191 -41.37 -36.51 -16.77
CA TRP A 191 -41.40 -35.08 -16.48
C TRP A 191 -42.55 -34.35 -17.17
N LEU A 192 -42.83 -33.14 -16.69
CA LEU A 192 -43.68 -32.21 -17.42
C LEU A 192 -42.85 -31.52 -18.53
N PRO A 193 -43.48 -31.15 -19.67
CA PRO A 193 -42.82 -30.32 -20.66
C PRO A 193 -42.24 -29.05 -20.05
N ASP A 194 -40.99 -28.76 -20.37
CA ASP A 194 -40.21 -27.60 -19.91
C ASP A 194 -40.11 -27.43 -18.38
N GLN A 195 -40.32 -28.52 -17.63
CA GLN A 195 -40.12 -28.56 -16.19
C GLN A 195 -38.72 -28.10 -15.75
N TRP A 196 -37.70 -28.42 -16.54
CA TRP A 196 -36.28 -28.20 -16.22
C TRP A 196 -35.62 -27.14 -17.10
N ALA A 197 -36.39 -26.45 -17.94
CA ALA A 197 -35.87 -25.41 -18.82
C ALA A 197 -35.25 -24.25 -18.01
N GLY A 198 -34.06 -23.82 -18.38
CA GLY A 198 -33.25 -22.83 -17.65
C GLY A 198 -32.39 -23.42 -16.52
N GLY A 199 -32.54 -24.70 -16.19
CA GLY A 199 -31.70 -25.41 -15.23
C GLY A 199 -30.36 -25.84 -15.82
N VAL A 200 -29.54 -26.48 -14.98
CA VAL A 200 -28.23 -27.03 -15.35
C VAL A 200 -28.25 -28.54 -15.23
N LEU A 201 -27.82 -29.22 -16.29
CA LEU A 201 -27.52 -30.65 -16.25
C LEU A 201 -26.02 -30.85 -15.97
N GLN A 202 -25.68 -31.60 -14.92
CA GLN A 202 -24.32 -32.02 -14.62
C GLN A 202 -24.15 -33.54 -14.79
N ILE A 203 -23.08 -33.95 -15.47
CA ILE A 203 -22.68 -35.35 -15.56
C ILE A 203 -21.88 -35.74 -14.30
N THR A 204 -22.30 -36.83 -13.63
CA THR A 204 -21.76 -37.22 -12.32
C THR A 204 -20.89 -38.47 -12.35
N SER A 205 -20.89 -39.23 -13.46
CA SER A 205 -20.07 -40.42 -13.64
C SER A 205 -19.41 -40.51 -15.02
N GLY A 206 -18.62 -41.56 -15.24
CA GLY A 206 -17.97 -41.80 -16.53
C GLY A 206 -16.83 -40.82 -16.80
N SER A 207 -16.36 -40.81 -18.05
CA SER A 207 -15.28 -39.90 -18.47
C SER A 207 -15.73 -38.45 -18.58
N GLY A 208 -17.03 -38.22 -18.81
CA GLY A 208 -17.63 -36.89 -18.92
C GLY A 208 -18.00 -36.25 -17.59
N LYS A 209 -17.60 -36.85 -16.45
CA LYS A 209 -17.87 -36.29 -15.11
C LYS A 209 -17.46 -34.80 -15.05
N TYR A 210 -18.31 -33.97 -14.43
CA TYR A 210 -18.20 -32.51 -14.32
C TYR A 210 -18.56 -31.72 -15.58
N ARG A 211 -18.92 -32.37 -16.70
CA ARG A 211 -19.51 -31.65 -17.82
C ARG A 211 -20.86 -31.05 -17.43
N ARG A 212 -21.09 -29.81 -17.85
CA ARG A 212 -22.29 -29.04 -17.55
C ARG A 212 -22.94 -28.56 -18.82
N PHE A 213 -24.27 -28.53 -18.81
CA PHE A 213 -25.06 -28.06 -19.93
C PHE A 213 -26.25 -27.24 -19.43
N THR A 214 -26.55 -26.15 -20.12
CA THR A 214 -27.82 -25.43 -19.96
C THR A 214 -28.94 -26.29 -20.53
N ILE A 215 -30.01 -26.49 -19.77
CA ILE A 215 -31.22 -27.16 -20.25
C ILE A 215 -32.08 -26.12 -20.97
N VAL A 216 -32.18 -26.23 -22.29
CA VAL A 216 -32.94 -25.29 -23.12
C VAL A 216 -34.44 -25.59 -23.03
N ALA A 217 -34.80 -26.87 -23.01
CA ALA A 217 -36.16 -27.38 -22.96
C ALA A 217 -36.16 -28.86 -22.53
N ASN A 218 -37.32 -29.42 -22.17
CA ASN A 218 -37.45 -30.86 -21.97
C ASN A 218 -38.84 -31.39 -22.34
N THR A 219 -38.89 -32.67 -22.74
CA THR A 219 -40.12 -33.46 -22.87
C THR A 219 -40.35 -34.28 -21.60
N THR A 220 -41.19 -35.33 -21.70
CA THR A 220 -41.45 -36.28 -20.62
C THR A 220 -40.21 -37.05 -20.15
N ASP A 221 -39.22 -37.24 -21.00
CA ASP A 221 -38.07 -38.12 -20.73
C ASP A 221 -36.78 -37.68 -21.44
N THR A 222 -36.84 -36.60 -22.24
CA THR A 222 -35.68 -36.08 -22.98
C THR A 222 -35.39 -34.63 -22.60
N LEU A 223 -34.15 -34.36 -22.20
CA LEU A 223 -33.59 -33.02 -22.05
C LEU A 223 -33.01 -32.56 -23.40
N ILE A 224 -33.26 -31.31 -23.76
CA ILE A 224 -32.60 -30.61 -24.86
C ILE A 224 -31.60 -29.65 -24.24
N VAL A 225 -30.31 -29.89 -24.47
CA VAL A 225 -29.22 -29.26 -23.72
C VAL A 225 -28.22 -28.55 -24.62
N GLN A 226 -27.60 -27.50 -24.10
CA GLN A 226 -26.59 -26.70 -24.80
C GLN A 226 -25.38 -26.46 -23.90
N GLN A 227 -24.18 -26.67 -24.41
CA GLN A 227 -22.97 -26.59 -23.60
C GLN A 227 -22.32 -25.19 -23.57
N ASN A 228 -22.33 -24.46 -24.70
CA ASN A 228 -21.69 -23.14 -24.85
C ASN A 228 -20.27 -23.11 -24.25
N GLU A 229 -19.34 -23.90 -24.78
CA GLU A 229 -17.95 -23.99 -24.33
C GLU A 229 -17.08 -22.77 -24.66
N VAL A 230 -17.46 -21.97 -25.65
CA VAL A 230 -16.71 -20.80 -26.10
C VAL A 230 -17.60 -19.56 -26.03
N ALA A 231 -17.28 -18.67 -25.09
CA ALA A 231 -18.01 -17.43 -24.92
C ALA A 231 -18.05 -16.60 -26.22
N GLY A 232 -19.24 -16.11 -26.59
CA GLY A 232 -19.43 -15.30 -27.80
C GLY A 232 -19.35 -16.08 -29.10
N THR A 233 -19.65 -17.39 -29.11
CA THR A 233 -19.71 -18.21 -30.32
C THR A 233 -21.16 -18.64 -30.59
N PRO A 234 -21.90 -17.96 -31.50
CA PRO A 234 -23.35 -18.17 -31.68
C PRO A 234 -23.73 -19.49 -32.37
N HIS A 235 -22.75 -20.28 -32.82
CA HIS A 235 -22.95 -21.52 -33.58
C HIS A 235 -22.13 -22.67 -33.01
N GLU A 236 -21.95 -22.69 -31.70
CA GLU A 236 -21.29 -23.82 -31.08
C GLU A 236 -22.22 -25.04 -31.05
N TYR A 237 -21.74 -26.15 -31.63
CA TYR A 237 -22.44 -27.43 -31.61
C TYR A 237 -22.21 -28.11 -30.26
N THR A 238 -23.25 -28.67 -29.67
CA THR A 238 -23.11 -29.46 -28.45
C THR A 238 -22.58 -30.85 -28.82
N VAL A 239 -21.32 -31.14 -28.52
CA VAL A 239 -20.66 -32.40 -28.93
C VAL A 239 -20.51 -33.35 -27.74
N CYS A 240 -21.19 -34.50 -27.74
CA CYS A 240 -21.07 -35.45 -26.61
C CYS A 240 -19.76 -36.25 -26.62
N ALA A 241 -19.08 -36.33 -27.75
CA ALA A 241 -17.81 -37.05 -27.85
C ALA A 241 -16.72 -36.40 -26.96
N ALA A 242 -15.59 -37.11 -26.80
CA ALA A 242 -14.43 -36.52 -26.16
C ALA A 242 -13.87 -35.40 -27.03
N GLN A 243 -13.41 -34.32 -26.42
CA GLN A 243 -12.92 -33.13 -27.10
C GLN A 243 -11.61 -32.65 -26.48
N HIS A 244 -10.70 -32.23 -27.35
CA HIS A 244 -9.47 -31.56 -26.97
C HIS A 244 -9.62 -30.07 -27.18
N PHE A 245 -9.37 -29.28 -26.14
CA PHE A 245 -9.44 -27.83 -26.20
C PHE A 245 -8.06 -27.21 -26.06
N LYS A 246 -7.84 -26.14 -26.83
CA LYS A 246 -6.61 -25.34 -26.80
C LYS A 246 -6.97 -23.88 -26.61
N ASN A 247 -6.74 -23.37 -25.40
CA ASN A 247 -6.89 -21.95 -25.13
C ASN A 247 -5.71 -21.20 -25.76
N PRO A 248 -5.92 -20.09 -26.49
CA PRO A 248 -4.82 -19.30 -27.04
C PRO A 248 -4.15 -18.41 -26.00
N TYR A 249 -4.90 -17.93 -24.98
CA TYR A 249 -4.35 -17.06 -23.95
C TYR A 249 -5.19 -17.08 -22.65
N PRO A 250 -4.60 -17.46 -21.51
CA PRO A 250 -3.31 -18.14 -21.39
C PRO A 250 -3.26 -19.48 -22.16
N PRO A 251 -2.15 -19.86 -22.80
CA PRO A 251 -2.06 -21.11 -23.52
C PRO A 251 -2.03 -22.30 -22.57
N TYR A 252 -3.13 -23.04 -22.54
CA TYR A 252 -3.26 -24.34 -21.92
C TYR A 252 -4.10 -25.25 -22.81
N GLU A 253 -3.93 -26.55 -22.62
CA GLU A 253 -4.67 -27.59 -23.32
C GLU A 253 -5.26 -28.56 -22.30
N TYR A 254 -6.48 -29.00 -22.54
CA TYR A 254 -7.16 -29.98 -21.68
C TYR A 254 -8.00 -30.94 -22.51
N GLU A 255 -8.15 -32.15 -21.98
CA GLU A 255 -9.01 -33.18 -22.53
C GLU A 255 -10.30 -33.23 -21.74
N ARG A 256 -11.42 -33.21 -22.46
CA ARG A 256 -12.74 -33.43 -21.89
C ARG A 256 -13.27 -34.77 -22.34
N GLY A 257 -13.68 -35.60 -21.38
CA GLY A 257 -14.23 -36.91 -21.67
C GLY A 257 -15.62 -36.87 -22.32
N ALA A 258 -16.00 -38.00 -22.91
CA ALA A 258 -17.28 -38.15 -23.58
C ALA A 258 -18.44 -38.30 -22.57
N VAL A 259 -19.63 -37.84 -22.96
CA VAL A 259 -20.92 -38.20 -22.34
C VAL A 259 -21.49 -39.40 -23.10
N GLN A 260 -21.84 -40.45 -22.36
CA GLN A 260 -22.24 -41.74 -22.91
C GLN A 260 -23.52 -42.29 -22.27
N VAL A 261 -24.17 -43.21 -22.97
CA VAL A 261 -25.26 -44.01 -22.39
C VAL A 261 -24.73 -44.81 -21.21
N GLY A 262 -25.43 -44.75 -20.08
CA GLY A 262 -25.02 -45.33 -18.80
C GLY A 262 -24.37 -44.33 -17.85
N ASP A 263 -24.02 -43.12 -18.30
CA ASP A 263 -23.55 -42.07 -17.38
C ASP A 263 -24.69 -41.58 -16.48
N GLY A 264 -24.36 -41.34 -15.22
CA GLY A 264 -25.22 -40.68 -14.26
C GLY A 264 -25.22 -39.17 -14.45
N TYR A 265 -26.35 -38.55 -14.10
CA TYR A 265 -26.49 -37.10 -14.13
C TYR A 265 -27.31 -36.58 -12.94
N GLU A 266 -27.13 -35.30 -12.63
CA GLU A 266 -27.92 -34.50 -11.71
C GLU A 266 -28.45 -33.26 -12.44
N ILE A 267 -29.66 -32.81 -12.10
CA ILE A 267 -30.25 -31.54 -12.56
C ILE A 267 -30.35 -30.63 -11.35
N GLY A 268 -29.87 -29.39 -11.52
CA GLY A 268 -29.93 -28.31 -10.55
C GLY A 268 -30.71 -27.11 -11.10
N THR A 269 -31.44 -26.39 -10.24
CA THR A 269 -32.19 -25.19 -10.62
C THR A 269 -32.09 -24.07 -9.59
N GLY A 270 -32.03 -22.82 -10.05
CA GLY A 270 -32.02 -21.66 -9.16
C GLY A 270 -30.62 -21.12 -8.89
N SER A 271 -30.53 -20.20 -7.93
CA SER A 271 -29.32 -19.42 -7.64
C SER A 271 -28.40 -20.07 -6.60
N ASP A 272 -28.82 -21.17 -6.00
CA ASP A 272 -28.04 -21.98 -5.06
C ASP A 272 -27.17 -23.03 -5.75
N GLU A 273 -27.32 -23.20 -7.06
CA GLU A 273 -26.42 -24.01 -7.90
C GLU A 273 -25.06 -23.35 -8.12
N ASN A 274 -24.04 -24.14 -8.49
CA ASN A 274 -22.71 -23.59 -8.80
C ASN A 274 -22.78 -22.40 -9.77
N GLY A 275 -21.98 -21.37 -9.48
CA GLY A 275 -21.97 -20.13 -10.24
C GLY A 275 -23.27 -19.32 -10.10
N PHE A 276 -24.05 -19.54 -9.05
CA PHE A 276 -25.40 -18.98 -8.88
C PHE A 276 -26.35 -19.37 -10.02
N GLY A 277 -26.32 -20.64 -10.43
CA GLY A 277 -27.08 -21.14 -11.59
C GLY A 277 -26.49 -20.75 -12.95
N ILE A 278 -25.43 -19.93 -12.98
CA ILE A 278 -24.72 -19.54 -14.19
C ILE A 278 -23.30 -20.05 -14.07
N PHE A 279 -23.04 -21.23 -14.62
CA PHE A 279 -21.74 -21.89 -14.48
C PHE A 279 -20.57 -21.11 -15.13
N TRP A 280 -20.85 -20.10 -15.96
CA TRP A 280 -19.90 -19.11 -16.45
C TRP A 280 -19.44 -18.07 -15.41
N ASN A 281 -20.09 -17.97 -14.26
CA ASN A 281 -19.49 -17.36 -13.07
C ASN A 281 -18.42 -18.31 -12.55
N LYS A 282 -17.22 -18.21 -13.10
CA LYS A 282 -16.12 -19.13 -12.77
C LYS A 282 -15.48 -18.81 -11.43
N MET A 283 -15.52 -17.55 -11.02
CA MET A 283 -14.75 -17.06 -9.88
C MET A 283 -15.64 -16.41 -8.82
N ILE A 284 -15.31 -16.64 -7.55
CA ILE A 284 -15.62 -15.69 -6.48
C ILE A 284 -14.41 -14.77 -6.34
N THR A 285 -14.63 -13.47 -6.54
CA THR A 285 -13.55 -12.47 -6.55
C THR A 285 -13.42 -11.77 -5.21
N ASP A 286 -14.53 -11.39 -4.59
CA ASP A 286 -14.51 -10.69 -3.30
C ASP A 286 -15.77 -10.95 -2.47
N MET A 287 -15.65 -10.74 -1.16
CA MET A 287 -16.75 -10.80 -0.20
C MET A 287 -16.63 -9.64 0.79
N VAL A 288 -17.72 -8.92 1.01
CA VAL A 288 -17.74 -7.80 1.96
C VAL A 288 -19.07 -7.72 2.70
N ILE A 289 -19.03 -7.28 3.95
CA ILE A 289 -20.25 -7.01 4.72
C ILE A 289 -20.56 -5.51 4.64
N PHE A 290 -21.77 -5.18 4.24
CA PHE A 290 -22.30 -3.83 4.18
C PHE A 290 -23.72 -3.84 4.75
N ASN A 291 -24.01 -3.01 5.76
CA ASN A 291 -25.32 -2.94 6.42
C ASN A 291 -25.86 -4.32 6.86
N ASP A 292 -25.07 -5.07 7.64
CA ASP A 292 -25.41 -6.43 8.13
C ASP A 292 -25.73 -7.48 7.04
N THR A 293 -25.41 -7.16 5.80
CA THR A 293 -25.66 -7.97 4.61
C THR A 293 -24.33 -8.39 4.00
N LEU A 294 -24.19 -9.67 3.67
CA LEU A 294 -23.03 -10.20 2.96
C LEU A 294 -23.22 -9.98 1.46
N TYR A 295 -22.25 -9.33 0.82
CA TYR A 295 -22.14 -9.17 -0.62
C TYR A 295 -21.00 -10.02 -1.17
N VAL A 296 -21.21 -10.61 -2.35
CA VAL A 296 -20.25 -11.49 -3.03
C VAL A 296 -20.21 -11.11 -4.51
N SER A 297 -19.01 -10.87 -5.03
CA SER A 297 -18.80 -10.58 -6.45
C SER A 297 -18.31 -11.81 -7.23
N THR A 298 -18.66 -11.86 -8.51
CA THR A 298 -18.22 -12.91 -9.44
C THR A 298 -17.19 -12.40 -10.45
N GLY A 299 -16.43 -13.34 -11.02
CA GLY A 299 -15.43 -13.06 -12.04
C GLY A 299 -15.42 -14.03 -13.21
N LEU A 300 -14.82 -13.59 -14.31
CA LEU A 300 -14.59 -14.32 -15.55
C LEU A 300 -15.85 -14.86 -16.24
N ASN A 301 -16.96 -14.13 -16.09
CA ASN A 301 -18.17 -14.37 -16.85
C ASN A 301 -18.09 -13.59 -18.17
N TYR A 302 -17.55 -14.24 -19.19
CA TYR A 302 -17.38 -13.66 -20.52
C TYR A 302 -18.69 -13.62 -21.32
N GLU A 303 -19.66 -14.47 -20.99
CA GLU A 303 -20.91 -14.59 -21.74
C GLU A 303 -21.93 -13.51 -21.35
N TYR A 304 -22.19 -13.33 -20.05
CA TYR A 304 -23.23 -12.44 -19.53
C TYR A 304 -22.66 -11.23 -18.77
N GLY A 305 -21.44 -11.34 -18.27
CA GLY A 305 -20.81 -10.33 -17.42
C GLY A 305 -20.89 -10.68 -15.93
N ALA A 306 -19.97 -10.11 -15.16
CA ALA A 306 -19.88 -10.36 -13.73
C ALA A 306 -21.06 -9.79 -12.95
N GLN A 307 -21.33 -10.38 -11.79
CA GLN A 307 -22.48 -10.09 -10.95
C GLN A 307 -22.03 -9.75 -9.53
N VAL A 308 -22.92 -9.09 -8.78
CA VAL A 308 -22.81 -8.98 -7.32
C VAL A 308 -24.10 -9.51 -6.69
N TRP A 309 -23.95 -10.49 -5.82
CA TRP A 309 -25.02 -11.15 -5.08
C TRP A 309 -24.97 -10.73 -3.62
N TYR A 310 -26.11 -10.77 -2.93
CA TYR A 310 -26.17 -10.46 -1.51
C TYR A 310 -27.15 -11.34 -0.74
N THR A 311 -26.92 -11.44 0.57
CA THR A 311 -27.78 -12.16 1.51
C THR A 311 -27.75 -11.51 2.90
N GLU A 312 -28.91 -11.46 3.55
CA GLU A 312 -29.07 -10.93 4.92
C GLU A 312 -28.97 -12.04 5.99
N ASP A 313 -29.23 -13.28 5.59
CA ASP A 313 -29.35 -14.46 6.47
C ASP A 313 -28.35 -15.58 6.15
N GLY A 314 -27.76 -15.56 4.96
CA GLY A 314 -26.82 -16.57 4.50
C GLY A 314 -27.45 -17.72 3.72
N ASP A 315 -28.77 -17.74 3.57
CA ASP A 315 -29.53 -18.80 2.91
C ASP A 315 -30.31 -18.28 1.69
N ASN A 316 -30.89 -17.08 1.78
CA ASN A 316 -31.61 -16.44 0.68
C ASN A 316 -30.70 -15.45 -0.04
N TRP A 317 -30.42 -15.70 -1.31
CA TRP A 317 -29.51 -14.90 -2.13
C TRP A 317 -30.25 -14.13 -3.20
N THR A 318 -29.90 -12.84 -3.34
CA THR A 318 -30.48 -11.95 -4.35
C THR A 318 -29.37 -11.28 -5.14
N VAL A 319 -29.53 -11.21 -6.47
CA VAL A 319 -28.62 -10.45 -7.31
C VAL A 319 -28.95 -8.96 -7.25
N THR A 320 -27.93 -8.12 -7.11
CA THR A 320 -28.05 -6.66 -7.21
C THR A 320 -28.49 -6.25 -8.63
N GLN A 321 -28.99 -5.02 -8.79
CA GLN A 321 -29.44 -4.52 -10.10
C GLN A 321 -28.59 -3.35 -10.59
N PRO A 322 -28.32 -3.25 -11.91
CA PRO A 322 -28.55 -4.27 -12.93
C PRO A 322 -27.72 -5.54 -12.67
N ALA A 323 -28.29 -6.71 -13.00
CA ALA A 323 -27.75 -8.01 -12.58
C ALA A 323 -26.35 -8.35 -13.11
N HIS A 324 -25.96 -7.84 -14.28
CA HIS A 324 -24.67 -8.16 -14.89
C HIS A 324 -23.95 -6.91 -15.38
N SER A 325 -22.62 -6.91 -15.28
CA SER A 325 -21.73 -5.91 -15.90
C SER A 325 -22.10 -4.45 -15.54
N PHE A 326 -22.72 -4.23 -14.38
CA PHE A 326 -23.31 -2.93 -13.97
C PHE A 326 -24.29 -2.34 -15.01
N GLY A 327 -24.89 -3.18 -15.86
CA GLY A 327 -25.74 -2.75 -16.98
C GLY A 327 -24.97 -2.24 -18.20
N ASN A 328 -23.64 -2.38 -18.23
CA ASN A 328 -22.77 -1.84 -19.28
C ASN A 328 -22.35 -2.90 -20.30
N TYR A 329 -22.66 -2.67 -21.59
CA TYR A 329 -22.43 -3.63 -22.67
C TYR A 329 -21.92 -2.96 -23.93
N HIS A 330 -21.14 -3.72 -24.70
CA HIS A 330 -20.85 -3.48 -26.10
C HIS A 330 -21.94 -4.05 -27.01
N THR A 331 -22.12 -3.45 -28.19
CA THR A 331 -22.96 -4.03 -29.24
C THR A 331 -22.20 -5.14 -29.98
N ASP A 332 -22.67 -6.39 -29.91
CA ASP A 332 -22.06 -7.53 -30.61
C ASP A 332 -23.08 -8.68 -30.81
N GLU A 333 -23.42 -8.97 -32.07
CA GLU A 333 -24.41 -10.01 -32.43
C GLU A 333 -24.00 -11.43 -32.04
N ASN A 334 -22.72 -11.67 -31.74
CA ASN A 334 -22.22 -12.99 -31.35
C ASN A 334 -22.53 -13.35 -29.89
N TYR A 335 -23.03 -12.40 -29.10
CA TYR A 335 -23.34 -12.58 -27.68
C TYR A 335 -24.85 -12.62 -27.43
N PRO A 336 -25.30 -13.22 -26.31
CA PRO A 336 -26.72 -13.28 -25.97
C PRO A 336 -27.40 -11.91 -26.02
N GLY A 337 -28.48 -11.82 -26.80
CA GLY A 337 -29.24 -10.59 -26.98
C GLY A 337 -28.48 -9.46 -27.73
N GLY A 338 -27.38 -9.78 -28.42
CA GLY A 338 -26.56 -8.79 -29.13
C GLY A 338 -25.71 -7.92 -28.22
N LYS A 339 -25.47 -8.34 -26.97
CA LYS A 339 -24.83 -7.55 -25.92
C LYS A 339 -23.64 -8.28 -25.32
N LYS A 340 -22.43 -7.80 -25.63
CA LYS A 340 -21.20 -8.29 -25.01
C LYS A 340 -20.91 -7.52 -23.72
N PRO A 341 -20.70 -8.16 -22.57
CA PRO A 341 -20.43 -7.46 -21.32
C PRO A 341 -19.13 -6.64 -21.37
N VAL A 342 -19.16 -5.44 -20.79
CA VAL A 342 -17.94 -4.63 -20.59
C VAL A 342 -17.15 -5.17 -19.40
N SER A 343 -17.80 -5.35 -18.25
CA SER A 343 -17.20 -5.86 -17.03
C SER A 343 -17.47 -7.35 -16.88
N THR A 344 -16.49 -8.14 -17.31
CA THR A 344 -16.49 -9.61 -17.21
C THR A 344 -16.03 -10.10 -15.84
N SER A 345 -15.38 -9.24 -15.04
CA SER A 345 -15.04 -9.52 -13.63
C SER A 345 -15.24 -8.29 -12.76
N ILE A 346 -15.62 -8.54 -11.49
CA ILE A 346 -15.70 -7.52 -10.43
C ILE A 346 -14.68 -7.91 -9.35
N PRO A 347 -13.38 -7.59 -9.54
CA PRO A 347 -12.29 -8.09 -8.70
C PRO A 347 -12.34 -7.65 -7.23
N SER A 348 -12.96 -6.51 -6.91
CA SER A 348 -12.98 -6.01 -5.53
C SER A 348 -14.21 -5.16 -5.24
N LEU A 349 -14.68 -5.29 -4.00
CA LEU A 349 -15.77 -4.54 -3.37
C LEU A 349 -15.22 -3.77 -2.17
N CYS A 350 -15.70 -2.55 -1.95
CA CYS A 350 -15.22 -1.72 -0.83
C CYS A 350 -16.35 -0.87 -0.25
N VAL A 351 -16.53 -0.96 1.07
CA VAL A 351 -17.38 -0.03 1.81
C VAL A 351 -16.59 1.24 2.09
N SER A 352 -17.12 2.39 1.70
CA SER A 352 -16.44 3.67 1.85
C SER A 352 -17.42 4.79 2.20
N THR A 353 -16.91 5.81 2.88
CA THR A 353 -17.66 7.00 3.29
C THR A 353 -17.24 8.27 2.55
N VAL A 354 -16.48 8.16 1.45
CA VAL A 354 -15.93 9.33 0.75
C VAL A 354 -16.98 10.28 0.21
N SER A 355 -18.14 9.76 -0.22
CA SER A 355 -19.26 10.58 -0.69
C SER A 355 -19.93 11.39 0.43
N GLY A 356 -19.57 11.17 1.69
CA GLY A 356 -20.28 11.66 2.87
C GLY A 356 -21.33 10.68 3.41
N GLU A 357 -21.64 9.62 2.67
CA GLU A 357 -22.53 8.52 3.06
C GLU A 357 -21.77 7.19 3.00
N THR A 358 -22.17 6.21 3.81
CA THR A 358 -21.55 4.87 3.76
C THR A 358 -22.16 4.10 2.59
N LEU A 359 -21.39 3.91 1.52
CA LEU A 359 -21.82 3.25 0.29
C LEU A 359 -20.88 2.10 -0.06
N LEU A 360 -21.38 1.19 -0.90
CA LEU A 360 -20.61 0.08 -1.44
C LEU A 360 -20.11 0.41 -2.86
N TYR A 361 -18.80 0.34 -3.04
CA TYR A 361 -18.11 0.59 -4.31
C TYR A 361 -17.60 -0.72 -4.90
N ALA A 362 -17.53 -0.79 -6.23
CA ALA A 362 -17.06 -1.97 -6.94
C ALA A 362 -16.19 -1.59 -8.14
N GLY A 363 -15.06 -2.28 -8.28
CA GLY A 363 -14.23 -2.21 -9.49
C GLY A 363 -14.67 -3.22 -10.53
N GLY A 364 -14.71 -2.84 -11.81
CA GLY A 364 -15.05 -3.69 -12.94
C GLY A 364 -13.96 -3.70 -14.00
N THR A 365 -13.78 -4.84 -14.67
CA THR A 365 -12.86 -4.95 -15.81
C THR A 365 -13.36 -4.19 -17.03
N GLY A 366 -12.44 -3.84 -17.92
CA GLY A 366 -12.76 -3.45 -19.29
C GLY A 366 -12.63 -4.61 -20.28
N ALA A 367 -13.60 -4.78 -21.17
CA ALA A 367 -13.57 -5.75 -22.26
C ALA A 367 -13.44 -5.07 -23.62
N SER A 368 -13.17 -5.86 -24.67
CA SER A 368 -13.06 -5.32 -26.03
C SER A 368 -14.42 -5.01 -26.64
N GLY A 369 -14.59 -3.78 -27.14
CA GLY A 369 -15.74 -3.40 -27.96
C GLY A 369 -15.84 -1.89 -28.20
N ASP A 370 -17.00 -1.46 -28.65
CA ASP A 370 -17.36 -0.08 -29.04
C ASP A 370 -17.25 0.97 -27.90
N LYS A 371 -17.28 0.54 -26.64
CA LYS A 371 -17.16 1.39 -25.44
C LYS A 371 -15.73 1.47 -24.86
N GLY A 372 -14.75 0.86 -25.53
CA GLY A 372 -13.35 0.83 -25.06
C GLY A 372 -13.07 -0.28 -24.04
N LYS A 373 -11.80 -0.48 -23.67
CA LYS A 373 -11.34 -1.60 -22.83
C LYS A 373 -10.80 -1.23 -21.45
N CYS A 374 -11.09 -0.03 -20.98
CA CYS A 374 -10.56 0.42 -19.70
C CYS A 374 -11.37 -0.07 -18.51
N SER A 375 -10.77 0.06 -17.35
CA SER A 375 -11.39 -0.19 -16.05
C SER A 375 -12.71 0.55 -15.85
N ARG A 376 -13.58 0.03 -14.99
CA ARG A 376 -14.86 0.64 -14.59
C ARG A 376 -14.93 0.75 -13.09
N LEU A 377 -15.53 1.82 -12.57
CA LEU A 377 -15.85 1.93 -11.16
C LEU A 377 -17.33 2.22 -11.01
N ALA A 378 -17.99 1.51 -10.10
CA ALA A 378 -19.40 1.69 -9.80
C ALA A 378 -19.64 1.87 -8.31
N VAL A 379 -20.78 2.46 -7.96
CA VAL A 379 -21.30 2.58 -6.60
C VAL A 379 -22.72 2.03 -6.53
N LEU A 380 -23.03 1.33 -5.45
CA LEU A 380 -24.37 0.81 -5.18
C LEU A 380 -25.19 1.88 -4.46
N THR A 381 -26.32 2.25 -5.07
CA THR A 381 -27.31 3.20 -4.54
C THR A 381 -28.65 2.51 -4.33
N ASP A 382 -29.63 3.20 -3.76
CA ASP A 382 -31.02 2.71 -3.65
C ASP A 382 -31.64 2.35 -5.01
N SER A 383 -31.15 2.95 -6.10
CA SER A 383 -31.59 2.67 -7.47
C SER A 383 -30.84 1.51 -8.15
N GLY A 384 -29.87 0.92 -7.46
CA GLY A 384 -28.94 -0.07 -8.00
C GLY A 384 -27.54 0.52 -8.30
N TRP A 385 -26.75 -0.26 -9.03
CA TRP A 385 -25.40 0.13 -9.46
C TRP A 385 -25.43 1.30 -10.42
N GLN A 386 -24.59 2.29 -10.12
CA GLN A 386 -24.33 3.45 -10.97
C GLN A 386 -22.84 3.51 -11.28
N LEU A 387 -22.49 3.69 -12.55
CA LEU A 387 -21.11 3.90 -12.97
C LEU A 387 -20.66 5.29 -12.53
N LEU A 388 -19.47 5.37 -11.96
CA LEU A 388 -18.76 6.61 -11.62
C LEU A 388 -17.67 6.92 -12.62
N VAL A 389 -17.02 5.87 -13.15
CA VAL A 389 -15.89 5.98 -14.07
C VAL A 389 -16.20 5.10 -15.28
N ASP A 390 -16.71 5.73 -16.33
CA ASP A 390 -17.06 5.14 -17.62
C ASP A 390 -17.19 6.26 -18.67
N ARG A 391 -17.03 5.91 -19.94
CA ARG A 391 -17.17 6.84 -21.08
C ARG A 391 -18.55 7.51 -21.16
N ASP A 392 -19.62 6.79 -20.84
CA ASP A 392 -20.98 7.32 -20.96
C ASP A 392 -21.40 8.13 -19.72
N VAL A 393 -20.55 8.18 -18.69
CA VAL A 393 -20.73 9.03 -17.49
C VAL A 393 -20.06 10.38 -17.70
N ASP A 394 -18.90 10.38 -18.35
CA ASP A 394 -18.16 11.58 -18.70
C ASP A 394 -17.74 11.53 -20.18
N GLU A 395 -18.47 12.26 -21.03
CA GLU A 395 -18.28 12.28 -22.48
C GLU A 395 -17.05 13.08 -22.95
N ASN A 396 -16.40 13.80 -22.02
CA ASN A 396 -15.26 14.64 -22.35
C ASN A 396 -13.93 13.84 -22.27
N ASP A 397 -12.83 14.44 -22.76
CA ASP A 397 -11.49 13.82 -22.77
C ASP A 397 -10.53 14.51 -21.76
N THR A 398 -11.03 15.07 -20.66
CA THR A 398 -10.26 15.82 -19.65
C THR A 398 -10.40 15.24 -18.24
N GLY A 399 -9.27 15.02 -17.55
CA GLY A 399 -9.23 14.58 -16.15
C GLY A 399 -8.41 13.30 -15.95
N THR A 400 -8.76 12.46 -14.98
CA THR A 400 -8.14 11.13 -14.74
C THR A 400 -9.16 9.97 -14.78
N ASN A 401 -10.45 10.26 -14.82
CA ASN A 401 -11.57 9.33 -14.76
C ASN A 401 -12.10 8.92 -16.15
N GLU A 402 -11.43 9.35 -17.22
CA GLU A 402 -11.98 9.38 -18.57
C GLU A 402 -11.96 7.99 -19.16
N ASN A 403 -13.04 7.66 -19.89
CA ASN A 403 -13.19 6.39 -20.60
C ASN A 403 -13.01 5.13 -19.73
N GLY A 404 -13.09 5.26 -18.40
CA GLY A 404 -12.54 4.28 -17.47
C GLY A 404 -11.05 4.53 -17.25
N PHE A 405 -10.62 4.92 -16.03
CA PHE A 405 -9.25 5.38 -15.69
C PHE A 405 -8.23 5.22 -16.84
N GLY A 406 -7.93 6.27 -17.60
CA GLY A 406 -7.09 6.06 -18.80
C GLY A 406 -6.81 7.30 -19.64
N GLY A 407 -5.63 7.31 -20.26
CA GLY A 407 -5.17 8.38 -21.17
C GLY A 407 -5.80 8.34 -22.58
N GLY A 408 -7.11 8.03 -22.68
CA GLY A 408 -7.90 8.04 -23.93
C GLY A 408 -8.34 6.67 -24.47
N MET A 409 -9.15 6.68 -25.55
CA MET A 409 -9.91 5.53 -26.12
C MET A 409 -9.11 4.28 -26.58
N ARG A 410 -7.77 4.28 -26.52
CA ARG A 410 -6.93 3.11 -26.87
C ARG A 410 -6.54 2.27 -25.66
N CYS A 411 -7.02 2.62 -24.48
CA CYS A 411 -6.60 1.98 -23.24
C CYS A 411 -7.08 0.51 -23.18
N ASP A 412 -6.09 -0.35 -22.98
CA ASP A 412 -6.22 -1.78 -22.72
C ASP A 412 -5.10 -2.23 -21.77
N MET A 413 -5.06 -3.53 -21.44
CA MET A 413 -4.08 -4.10 -20.52
C MET A 413 -2.62 -3.75 -20.87
N TYR A 414 -2.28 -3.45 -22.12
CA TYR A 414 -0.92 -3.18 -22.55
C TYR A 414 -0.50 -1.70 -22.42
N ASN A 415 -1.44 -0.77 -22.41
CA ASN A 415 -1.15 0.67 -22.54
C ASN A 415 -1.99 1.58 -21.64
N GLY A 416 -2.96 1.04 -20.88
CA GLY A 416 -3.87 1.80 -20.01
C GLY A 416 -4.27 1.05 -18.73
N ASP A 417 -5.23 1.59 -17.99
CA ASP A 417 -5.66 1.02 -16.70
C ASP A 417 -6.80 0.03 -16.94
N PHE A 418 -6.48 -1.26 -16.89
CA PHE A 418 -7.34 -2.32 -17.40
C PHE A 418 -8.42 -2.73 -16.41
N MET A 419 -8.07 -2.83 -15.12
CA MET A 419 -9.05 -3.11 -14.07
C MET A 419 -8.66 -2.53 -12.72
N PRO A 420 -9.66 -2.08 -11.92
CA PRO A 420 -9.45 -1.74 -10.52
C PRO A 420 -9.28 -3.05 -9.75
N TRP A 421 -8.03 -3.46 -9.60
CA TRP A 421 -7.61 -4.74 -9.03
C TRP A 421 -7.96 -4.85 -7.55
N SER A 422 -7.82 -3.76 -6.79
CA SER A 422 -8.19 -3.73 -5.36
C SER A 422 -8.72 -2.35 -4.97
N LEU A 423 -9.65 -2.33 -4.02
CA LEU A 423 -10.20 -1.10 -3.45
C LEU A 423 -9.98 -1.08 -1.94
N ALA A 424 -9.67 0.08 -1.38
CA ALA A 424 -9.52 0.23 0.06
C ALA A 424 -9.94 1.62 0.52
N GLN A 425 -10.74 1.69 1.59
CA GLN A 425 -10.89 2.92 2.36
C GLN A 425 -9.69 3.07 3.29
N PHE A 426 -8.99 4.20 3.20
CA PHE A 426 -7.96 4.54 4.17
C PHE A 426 -8.04 6.03 4.53
N LYS A 427 -8.13 6.29 5.83
CA LYS A 427 -8.45 7.63 6.36
C LYS A 427 -9.71 8.19 5.68
N SER A 428 -9.62 9.37 5.09
CA SER A 428 -10.72 10.09 4.43
C SER A 428 -10.77 9.88 2.91
N TYR A 429 -10.09 8.86 2.37
CA TYR A 429 -9.98 8.63 0.93
C TYR A 429 -10.31 7.18 0.57
N LEU A 430 -10.85 7.02 -0.63
CA LEU A 430 -11.01 5.75 -1.30
C LEU A 430 -9.83 5.59 -2.25
N TYR A 431 -9.09 4.50 -2.08
CA TYR A 431 -7.95 4.14 -2.91
C TYR A 431 -8.32 3.02 -3.86
N VAL A 432 -7.74 3.09 -5.06
CA VAL A 432 -7.95 2.14 -6.14
C VAL A 432 -6.61 1.66 -6.65
N GLY A 433 -6.30 0.39 -6.40
CA GLY A 433 -5.19 -0.31 -7.00
C GLY A 433 -5.55 -0.73 -8.42
N ILE A 434 -4.70 -0.40 -9.39
CA ILE A 434 -4.95 -0.66 -10.81
C ILE A 434 -4.01 -1.75 -11.32
N GLN A 435 -4.57 -2.69 -12.08
CA GLN A 435 -3.79 -3.58 -12.92
C GLN A 435 -3.50 -2.97 -14.30
N SER A 436 -2.23 -3.01 -14.72
CA SER A 436 -1.78 -2.64 -16.06
C SER A 436 -0.42 -3.27 -16.39
N LEU A 437 -0.24 -3.80 -17.60
CA LEU A 437 1.09 -4.16 -18.12
C LEU A 437 1.93 -2.92 -18.47
N ALA A 438 1.30 -1.74 -18.54
CA ALA A 438 1.98 -0.43 -18.56
C ALA A 438 2.45 0.03 -17.17
N GLY A 439 2.38 -0.86 -16.18
CA GLY A 439 2.84 -0.69 -14.80
C GLY A 439 1.68 -0.43 -13.85
N ALA A 440 1.67 -1.15 -12.73
CA ALA A 440 0.68 -0.99 -11.67
C ALA A 440 0.58 0.48 -11.22
N ARG A 441 -0.64 0.90 -10.86
CA ARG A 441 -0.92 2.26 -10.39
C ARG A 441 -1.77 2.23 -9.14
N VAL A 442 -1.74 3.33 -8.39
CA VAL A 442 -2.65 3.55 -7.28
C VAL A 442 -3.24 4.95 -7.44
N LEU A 443 -4.57 5.01 -7.49
CA LEU A 443 -5.34 6.24 -7.50
C LEU A 443 -6.04 6.43 -6.17
N TYR A 444 -6.43 7.67 -5.87
CA TYR A 444 -7.29 7.98 -4.74
C TYR A 444 -8.29 9.08 -5.09
N THR A 445 -9.39 9.09 -4.34
CA THR A 445 -10.42 10.14 -4.41
C THR A 445 -10.85 10.56 -3.00
N PRO A 446 -11.04 11.87 -2.75
CA PRO A 446 -11.62 12.37 -1.51
C PRO A 446 -13.13 12.20 -1.43
N ASN A 447 -13.82 12.02 -2.57
CA ASN A 447 -15.28 12.12 -2.63
C ASN A 447 -15.98 11.05 -3.49
N GLY A 448 -15.25 10.32 -4.32
CA GLY A 448 -15.86 9.36 -5.25
C GLY A 448 -16.72 10.02 -6.32
N SER A 449 -16.45 11.28 -6.67
CA SER A 449 -17.19 12.01 -7.70
C SER A 449 -16.83 11.52 -9.11
N PRO A 450 -17.80 11.48 -10.04
CA PRO A 450 -17.53 11.25 -11.46
C PRO A 450 -17.00 12.49 -12.20
N GLU A 451 -16.94 13.66 -11.55
CA GLU A 451 -16.50 14.91 -12.18
C GLU A 451 -14.96 14.98 -12.32
N ASP A 452 -14.47 15.69 -13.35
CA ASP A 452 -13.05 15.95 -13.58
C ASP A 452 -12.34 16.49 -12.33
N GLY A 453 -11.09 16.06 -12.13
CA GLY A 453 -10.24 16.58 -11.05
C GLY A 453 -10.58 16.04 -9.66
N ASN A 454 -11.31 14.92 -9.57
CA ASN A 454 -11.61 14.24 -8.30
C ASN A 454 -10.84 12.93 -8.09
N TRP A 455 -10.02 12.54 -9.07
CA TRP A 455 -9.20 11.34 -9.05
C TRP A 455 -7.75 11.70 -9.25
N PHE A 456 -6.88 11.18 -8.38
CA PHE A 456 -5.48 11.57 -8.32
C PHE A 456 -4.58 10.35 -8.23
N HIS A 457 -3.47 10.38 -8.96
CA HIS A 457 -2.45 9.35 -8.84
C HIS A 457 -1.62 9.57 -7.57
N THR A 458 -1.33 8.50 -6.86
CA THR A 458 -0.22 8.43 -5.89
C THR A 458 0.92 7.55 -6.40
N VAL A 459 0.63 6.63 -7.32
CA VAL A 459 1.62 5.81 -8.01
C VAL A 459 1.28 5.75 -9.50
N GLY A 460 2.27 6.04 -10.35
CA GLY A 460 2.13 6.09 -11.79
C GLY A 460 1.40 7.33 -12.31
N GLY A 461 1.22 7.42 -13.63
CA GLY A 461 0.60 8.57 -14.27
C GLY A 461 1.44 9.84 -14.07
N GLU A 462 0.86 10.85 -13.40
CA GLU A 462 1.54 12.11 -13.06
C GLU A 462 2.13 12.15 -11.63
N ALA A 463 2.09 11.03 -10.89
CA ALA A 463 2.64 10.98 -9.52
C ALA A 463 4.17 10.92 -9.48
N ASP A 464 4.74 11.32 -8.33
CA ASP A 464 6.19 11.24 -8.07
C ASP A 464 6.70 9.78 -8.02
N VAL A 465 5.85 8.84 -7.57
CA VAL A 465 6.18 7.42 -7.60
C VAL A 465 5.90 6.87 -9.01
N PRO A 466 6.88 6.27 -9.70
CA PRO A 466 6.73 5.87 -11.10
C PRO A 466 5.77 4.69 -11.31
N ASN A 467 5.37 4.46 -12.57
CA ASN A 467 4.57 3.29 -12.96
C ASN A 467 5.20 1.98 -12.45
N GLY A 468 4.39 1.11 -11.85
CA GLY A 468 4.86 -0.13 -11.25
C GLY A 468 5.66 0.06 -9.96
N PHE A 469 5.51 1.19 -9.26
CA PHE A 469 6.23 1.63 -8.07
C PHE A 469 7.73 1.90 -8.26
N ASP A 470 8.43 1.07 -9.04
CA ASP A 470 9.88 1.15 -9.25
C ASP A 470 10.28 1.60 -10.66
N GLY A 471 9.30 1.80 -11.56
CA GLY A 471 9.55 2.20 -12.95
C GLY A 471 10.25 1.13 -13.80
N LYS A 472 10.47 -0.09 -13.28
CA LYS A 472 11.28 -1.09 -13.96
C LYS A 472 10.47 -1.85 -15.01
N LYS A 473 11.05 -1.93 -16.20
CA LYS A 473 10.57 -2.78 -17.28
C LYS A 473 10.93 -4.25 -17.03
N ASN A 474 10.08 -5.15 -17.50
CA ASN A 474 10.37 -6.58 -17.49
C ASN A 474 11.58 -6.87 -18.38
N ARG A 475 12.53 -7.68 -17.88
CA ARG A 475 13.78 -7.96 -18.60
C ARG A 475 13.60 -8.92 -19.77
N GLY A 476 12.59 -9.80 -19.71
CA GLY A 476 12.27 -10.75 -20.77
C GLY A 476 11.52 -10.09 -21.92
N ASN A 477 10.64 -9.14 -21.60
CA ASN A 477 9.94 -8.32 -22.58
C ASN A 477 9.80 -6.85 -22.11
N PRO A 478 10.70 -5.96 -22.55
CA PRO A 478 10.72 -4.56 -22.13
C PRO A 478 9.50 -3.73 -22.56
N ALA A 479 8.57 -4.28 -23.35
CA ALA A 479 7.30 -3.63 -23.62
C ALA A 479 6.48 -3.43 -22.34
N TYR A 480 6.61 -4.36 -21.38
CA TYR A 480 5.81 -4.41 -20.16
C TYR A 480 6.62 -4.01 -18.93
N TYR A 481 5.92 -3.58 -17.89
CA TYR A 481 6.51 -3.32 -16.58
C TYR A 481 6.63 -4.60 -15.75
N GLN A 482 7.53 -4.57 -14.78
CA GLN A 482 7.77 -5.71 -13.91
C GLN A 482 6.66 -5.87 -12.87
N GLN A 483 6.17 -4.78 -12.27
CA GLN A 483 5.03 -4.80 -11.34
C GLN A 483 3.77 -4.33 -12.06
N ILE A 484 2.71 -5.16 -12.05
CA ILE A 484 1.57 -5.03 -12.95
C ILE A 484 0.21 -4.95 -12.27
N ALA A 485 0.12 -5.26 -10.98
CA ALA A 485 -1.08 -5.08 -10.16
C ALA A 485 -0.68 -4.75 -8.72
N VAL A 486 -1.66 -4.34 -7.91
CA VAL A 486 -1.44 -3.96 -6.52
C VAL A 486 -2.67 -4.28 -5.67
N ASN A 487 -2.44 -5.00 -4.57
CA ASN A 487 -3.40 -5.35 -3.53
C ASN A 487 -3.25 -4.38 -2.35
N LEU A 488 -4.29 -3.61 -2.06
CA LEU A 488 -4.31 -2.61 -1.02
C LEU A 488 -4.93 -3.16 0.27
N PHE A 489 -4.34 -2.83 1.42
CA PHE A 489 -4.88 -3.23 2.72
C PHE A 489 -4.62 -2.18 3.80
N PRO A 490 -5.66 -1.59 4.42
CA PRO A 490 -5.48 -0.68 5.54
C PRO A 490 -5.20 -1.47 6.83
N TYR A 491 -4.13 -1.14 7.53
CA TYR A 491 -3.81 -1.72 8.84
C TYR A 491 -3.12 -0.71 9.75
N ASN A 492 -3.58 -0.61 11.00
CA ASN A 492 -3.16 0.42 11.94
C ASN A 492 -3.26 1.83 11.31
N SER A 493 -2.15 2.56 11.28
CA SER A 493 -2.04 3.92 10.74
C SER A 493 -1.50 3.96 9.31
N TYR A 494 -1.45 2.83 8.61
CA TYR A 494 -0.83 2.71 7.29
C TYR A 494 -1.75 2.04 6.27
N LEU A 495 -1.58 2.45 5.02
CA LEU A 495 -2.06 1.71 3.86
C LEU A 495 -0.93 0.84 3.34
N TYR A 496 -1.13 -0.46 3.26
CA TYR A 496 -0.19 -1.42 2.68
C TYR A 496 -0.53 -1.66 1.20
N ALA A 497 0.50 -1.90 0.40
CA ALA A 497 0.39 -2.25 -1.01
C ALA A 497 1.31 -3.43 -1.34
N GLY A 498 0.71 -4.59 -1.58
CA GLY A 498 1.39 -5.76 -2.11
C GLY A 498 1.30 -5.80 -3.63
N THR A 499 2.42 -5.86 -4.35
CA THR A 499 2.39 -5.85 -5.82
C THR A 499 2.29 -7.26 -6.41
N VAL A 500 1.87 -7.32 -7.68
CA VAL A 500 1.96 -8.52 -8.53
C VAL A 500 3.07 -8.31 -9.55
N SER A 501 4.10 -9.14 -9.49
CA SER A 501 5.21 -9.19 -10.45
C SER A 501 4.83 -10.04 -11.66
N LEU A 502 5.06 -9.54 -12.87
CA LEU A 502 4.72 -10.23 -14.11
C LEU A 502 5.54 -11.52 -14.25
N PHE A 503 4.86 -12.66 -14.09
CA PHE A 503 5.37 -13.98 -14.44
C PHE A 503 4.46 -14.65 -15.48
N SER A 504 4.74 -14.32 -16.75
CA SER A 504 4.06 -14.86 -17.93
C SER A 504 5.12 -15.32 -18.95
N PRO A 505 5.43 -16.63 -19.03
CA PRO A 505 6.37 -17.15 -20.02
C PRO A 505 5.96 -16.82 -21.46
N THR A 506 4.67 -16.70 -21.71
CA THR A 506 4.05 -16.50 -23.03
C THR A 506 4.20 -15.06 -23.51
N LEU A 507 4.26 -14.11 -22.58
CA LEU A 507 4.62 -12.72 -22.83
C LEU A 507 6.14 -12.47 -22.75
N GLY A 508 6.95 -13.51 -22.54
CA GLY A 508 8.41 -13.46 -22.46
C GLY A 508 8.99 -13.27 -21.06
N ALA A 509 8.14 -13.13 -20.04
CA ALA A 509 8.56 -13.02 -18.64
C ALA A 509 8.80 -14.42 -18.03
N THR A 510 10.06 -14.79 -17.90
CA THR A 510 10.50 -16.09 -17.37
C THR A 510 11.05 -15.96 -15.95
N GLN A 511 11.28 -17.09 -15.27
CA GLN A 511 11.88 -17.13 -13.92
C GLN A 511 13.18 -16.32 -13.83
N GLN A 512 14.01 -16.39 -14.87
CA GLN A 512 15.30 -15.68 -14.96
C GLN A 512 15.16 -14.16 -15.00
N THR A 513 13.95 -13.66 -15.27
CA THR A 513 13.66 -12.23 -15.45
C THR A 513 12.95 -11.63 -14.26
N LEU A 514 12.52 -12.47 -13.30
CA LEU A 514 11.82 -12.02 -12.09
C LEU A 514 12.74 -11.22 -11.18
N THR A 515 12.16 -10.23 -10.52
CA THR A 515 12.83 -9.43 -9.50
C THR A 515 12.18 -9.60 -8.13
N GLY A 516 11.11 -10.40 -8.03
CA GLY A 516 10.22 -10.46 -6.86
C GLY A 516 9.12 -9.40 -6.88
N ALA A 517 8.01 -9.73 -6.22
CA ALA A 517 6.98 -8.79 -5.82
C ALA A 517 7.50 -7.85 -4.75
N GLN A 518 6.79 -6.75 -4.57
CA GLN A 518 7.16 -5.70 -3.65
C GLN A 518 6.06 -5.52 -2.62
N LEU A 519 6.46 -5.18 -1.41
CA LEU A 519 5.53 -4.79 -0.37
C LEU A 519 5.88 -3.37 0.04
N TRP A 520 4.87 -2.53 0.12
CA TRP A 520 5.00 -1.12 0.44
C TRP A 520 4.03 -0.73 1.54
N LYS A 521 4.34 0.36 2.25
CA LYS A 521 3.41 1.00 3.18
C LYS A 521 3.40 2.50 2.98
N SER A 522 2.28 3.13 3.30
CA SER A 522 2.14 4.58 3.25
C SER A 522 1.41 5.10 4.50
N PRO A 523 1.99 6.06 5.24
CA PRO A 523 1.33 6.64 6.40
C PRO A 523 0.17 7.57 6.01
N ASP A 524 0.16 8.12 4.80
CA ASP A 524 -0.81 9.10 4.32
C ASP A 524 -1.51 8.68 3.02
N GLY A 525 -1.17 7.50 2.49
CA GLY A 525 -1.62 6.96 1.22
C GLY A 525 -1.04 7.69 0.00
N LYS A 526 -0.03 8.55 0.17
CA LYS A 526 0.60 9.35 -0.88
C LYS A 526 2.10 9.09 -0.99
N THR A 527 2.79 9.09 0.15
CA THR A 527 4.21 8.78 0.25
C THR A 527 4.38 7.30 0.56
N TRP A 528 5.04 6.57 -0.34
CA TRP A 528 5.20 5.13 -0.23
C TRP A 528 6.63 4.75 0.17
N LEU A 529 6.75 3.90 1.19
CA LEU A 529 8.01 3.34 1.66
C LEU A 529 8.05 1.84 1.36
N PRO A 530 9.13 1.34 0.74
CA PRO A 530 9.26 -0.08 0.46
C PRO A 530 9.55 -0.83 1.77
N ILE A 531 8.76 -1.85 2.06
CA ILE A 531 9.05 -2.88 3.06
C ILE A 531 10.01 -3.91 2.45
N THR A 532 9.70 -4.36 1.24
CA THR A 532 10.65 -5.12 0.42
C THR A 532 10.47 -4.81 -1.05
N ARG A 533 11.57 -4.77 -1.81
CA ARG A 533 11.56 -4.59 -3.27
C ARG A 533 11.78 -5.89 -4.06
N THR A 534 12.06 -6.98 -3.36
CA THR A 534 12.58 -8.23 -3.96
C THR A 534 11.94 -9.49 -3.38
N GLY A 535 10.71 -9.40 -2.85
CA GLY A 535 10.05 -10.52 -2.20
C GLY A 535 10.85 -11.02 -0.99
N PHE A 536 11.34 -10.13 -0.14
CA PHE A 536 12.22 -10.46 1.00
C PHE A 536 13.50 -11.21 0.58
N GLY A 537 14.05 -10.87 -0.60
CA GLY A 537 15.23 -11.51 -1.17
C GLY A 537 14.93 -12.74 -2.04
N ASP A 538 13.68 -13.17 -2.12
CA ASP A 538 13.21 -14.25 -2.99
C ASP A 538 12.47 -13.70 -4.21
N ALA A 539 13.17 -13.69 -5.36
CA ALA A 539 12.62 -13.21 -6.62
C ALA A 539 11.47 -14.06 -7.18
N HIS A 540 11.27 -15.28 -6.66
CA HIS A 540 10.19 -16.17 -7.06
C HIS A 540 8.87 -15.88 -6.33
N ILE A 541 8.87 -15.02 -5.32
CA ILE A 541 7.62 -14.47 -4.81
C ILE A 541 7.06 -13.51 -5.87
N THR A 542 6.04 -13.96 -6.60
CA THR A 542 5.43 -13.23 -7.72
C THR A 542 4.30 -12.33 -7.29
N SER A 543 3.70 -12.51 -6.11
CA SER A 543 2.74 -11.54 -5.60
C SER A 543 2.57 -11.59 -4.08
N PHE A 544 2.07 -10.47 -3.54
CA PHE A 544 1.49 -10.38 -2.20
C PHE A 544 -0.03 -10.11 -2.36
N ASP A 545 -0.85 -11.16 -2.30
CA ASP A 545 -2.25 -11.11 -2.77
C ASP A 545 -3.29 -10.92 -1.68
N CYS A 546 -3.08 -11.50 -0.50
CA CYS A 546 -4.05 -11.46 0.57
C CYS A 546 -3.43 -11.00 1.88
N PHE A 547 -4.22 -10.30 2.68
CA PHE A 547 -3.82 -9.76 3.96
C PHE A 547 -4.84 -10.14 5.02
N ALA A 548 -4.39 -10.36 6.25
CA ALA A 548 -5.27 -10.54 7.39
C ALA A 548 -4.61 -10.05 8.67
N VAL A 549 -5.44 -9.68 9.64
CA VAL A 549 -4.99 -9.37 11.00
C VAL A 549 -5.34 -10.55 11.89
N TYR A 550 -4.34 -11.09 12.58
CA TYR A 550 -4.52 -12.17 13.55
C TYR A 550 -3.67 -11.91 14.79
N GLN A 551 -4.29 -11.97 15.97
CA GLN A 551 -3.63 -11.69 17.26
C GLN A 551 -2.86 -10.34 17.27
N GLY A 552 -3.43 -9.31 16.63
CA GLY A 552 -2.83 -7.97 16.57
C GLY A 552 -1.57 -7.87 15.70
N LYS A 553 -1.34 -8.82 14.79
CA LYS A 553 -0.25 -8.79 13.81
C LYS A 553 -0.81 -8.88 12.39
N LEU A 554 -0.13 -8.22 11.46
CA LEU A 554 -0.41 -8.31 10.03
C LEU A 554 0.21 -9.59 9.45
N TYR A 555 -0.58 -10.32 8.67
CA TYR A 555 -0.14 -11.46 7.87
C TYR A 555 -0.39 -11.15 6.41
N VAL A 556 0.50 -11.63 5.54
CA VAL A 556 0.39 -11.50 4.09
C VAL A 556 0.70 -12.83 3.41
N GLY A 557 -0.16 -13.23 2.47
CA GLY A 557 0.09 -14.36 1.59
C GLY A 557 1.06 -13.96 0.48
N ALA A 558 2.11 -14.76 0.29
CA ALA A 558 3.15 -14.55 -0.71
C ALA A 558 3.16 -15.73 -1.69
N ASN A 559 2.97 -15.42 -2.96
CA ASN A 559 2.56 -16.38 -3.97
C ASN A 559 3.67 -16.62 -4.98
N LYS A 560 3.66 -17.81 -5.59
CA LYS A 560 4.69 -18.29 -6.52
C LYS A 560 4.10 -18.85 -7.83
N ALA A 561 2.89 -18.43 -8.16
CA ALA A 561 2.16 -18.89 -9.33
C ALA A 561 2.42 -18.01 -10.57
N SER A 562 2.28 -18.61 -11.76
CA SER A 562 2.17 -17.88 -13.02
C SER A 562 0.79 -17.22 -13.13
N VAL A 563 0.74 -16.10 -13.87
CA VAL A 563 -0.51 -15.48 -14.30
C VAL A 563 -1.15 -16.23 -15.48
N ASP A 564 -0.38 -17.04 -16.23
CA ASP A 564 -0.79 -17.54 -17.54
C ASP A 564 -0.81 -19.08 -17.66
N GLY A 565 -1.04 -19.83 -16.58
CA GLY A 565 -1.27 -21.28 -16.70
C GLY A 565 -1.17 -22.07 -15.39
N PRO A 566 -1.47 -23.38 -15.46
CA PRO A 566 -1.44 -24.32 -14.32
C PRO A 566 -0.02 -24.67 -13.87
N ASP A 567 0.97 -24.36 -14.69
CA ASP A 567 2.39 -24.53 -14.37
C ASP A 567 2.81 -23.41 -13.40
N GLY A 568 3.05 -23.78 -12.14
CA GLY A 568 3.70 -22.90 -11.18
C GLY A 568 5.14 -22.55 -11.59
N LEU A 569 5.81 -21.73 -10.77
CA LEU A 569 7.28 -21.74 -10.76
C LEU A 569 7.77 -23.19 -10.50
N ASN A 570 9.00 -23.50 -10.89
CA ASN A 570 9.63 -24.84 -10.88
C ASN A 570 9.22 -25.70 -9.64
N PRO A 571 9.21 -27.05 -9.69
CA PRO A 571 8.45 -27.92 -8.78
C PRO A 571 8.93 -27.98 -7.31
N GLU A 572 9.83 -27.10 -6.87
CA GLU A 572 10.41 -27.07 -5.53
C GLU A 572 9.87 -25.93 -4.63
N GLU A 573 8.88 -25.15 -5.08
CA GLU A 573 8.46 -23.93 -4.37
C GLU A 573 6.92 -23.79 -4.26
N GLY A 574 6.39 -23.67 -3.03
CA GLY A 574 4.97 -23.44 -2.74
C GLY A 574 4.72 -22.09 -2.07
N GLY A 575 3.45 -21.69 -1.98
CA GLY A 575 3.01 -20.43 -1.38
C GLY A 575 3.44 -20.28 0.10
N LEU A 576 3.68 -19.05 0.50
CA LEU A 576 4.17 -18.68 1.83
C LEU A 576 3.19 -17.74 2.52
N VAL A 577 3.25 -17.70 3.83
CA VAL A 577 2.58 -16.71 4.68
C VAL A 577 3.64 -16.02 5.51
N PHE A 578 3.74 -14.70 5.36
CA PHE A 578 4.60 -13.87 6.19
C PHE A 578 3.80 -13.21 7.29
N ARG A 579 4.39 -13.14 8.48
CA ARG A 579 3.89 -12.39 9.63
C ARG A 579 4.80 -11.20 9.91
N GLN A 580 4.22 -10.02 10.08
CA GLN A 580 4.95 -8.85 10.58
C GLN A 580 5.24 -9.03 12.07
N ASP A 581 6.52 -9.12 12.43
CA ASP A 581 6.96 -9.27 13.82
C ASP A 581 7.31 -7.94 14.49
N SER A 582 7.73 -6.95 13.72
CA SER A 582 7.90 -5.58 14.20
C SER A 582 7.57 -4.57 13.10
N GLU A 583 6.78 -3.56 13.46
CA GLU A 583 6.52 -2.38 12.62
C GLU A 583 7.51 -1.28 12.97
N ILE A 584 8.14 -0.66 11.96
CA ILE A 584 8.94 0.55 12.20
C ILE A 584 8.01 1.75 12.16
N THR A 585 7.80 2.35 13.34
CA THR A 585 6.99 3.54 13.57
C THR A 585 7.86 4.74 13.95
N THR A 586 7.28 5.94 13.95
CA THR A 586 7.90 7.10 14.59
C THR A 586 8.16 6.77 16.06
N PRO A 587 9.38 6.93 16.59
CA PRO A 587 9.66 6.67 18.00
C PRO A 587 8.77 7.53 18.88
N ALA A 588 7.94 6.89 19.70
CA ALA A 588 7.09 7.61 20.63
C ALA A 588 7.94 8.29 21.73
N PRO A 589 7.49 9.44 22.28
CA PRO A 589 8.14 10.02 23.43
C PRO A 589 8.16 9.03 24.59
N ALA A 590 9.31 8.89 25.26
CA ALA A 590 9.48 7.96 26.37
C ALA A 590 8.64 8.32 27.61
N TYR A 591 8.18 9.56 27.70
CA TYR A 591 7.41 10.07 28.82
C TYR A 591 6.13 10.78 28.36
N THR A 592 5.03 10.49 29.05
CA THR A 592 3.72 11.13 28.80
C THR A 592 3.53 12.40 29.61
N THR A 593 4.17 12.50 30.78
CA THR A 593 3.99 13.61 31.72
C THR A 593 5.31 14.33 31.97
N VAL A 594 5.29 15.64 31.78
CA VAL A 594 6.41 16.56 32.05
C VAL A 594 5.98 17.52 33.14
N ALA A 595 6.81 17.63 34.18
CA ALA A 595 6.67 18.66 35.20
C ALA A 595 7.53 19.87 34.82
N THR A 596 7.14 21.03 35.35
CA THR A 596 7.88 22.28 35.18
C THR A 596 7.93 23.07 36.47
N TYR A 597 9.01 23.81 36.69
CA TYR A 597 9.10 24.85 37.71
C TYR A 597 9.95 26.01 37.21
N GLU A 598 9.66 27.20 37.72
CA GLU A 598 10.43 28.41 37.46
C GLU A 598 11.49 28.60 38.56
N THR A 599 12.65 29.14 38.19
CA THR A 599 13.74 29.44 39.13
C THR A 599 14.57 30.63 38.63
N ILE A 600 15.50 31.09 39.46
CA ILE A 600 16.58 32.00 39.06
C ILE A 600 17.88 31.22 39.15
N MET A 601 18.66 31.16 38.07
CA MET A 601 19.95 30.48 38.10
C MET A 601 20.91 31.24 39.01
N SER A 602 21.40 30.58 40.06
CA SER A 602 22.32 31.18 41.04
C SER A 602 23.68 31.56 40.44
N THR A 603 24.03 30.99 39.27
CA THR A 603 25.30 31.16 38.59
C THR A 603 25.40 32.47 37.81
N ASN A 604 24.30 32.93 37.19
CA ASN A 604 24.29 34.13 36.35
C ASN A 604 23.09 35.07 36.57
N GLY A 605 22.11 34.68 37.39
CA GLY A 605 20.92 35.48 37.69
C GLY A 605 19.78 35.37 36.68
N ASP A 606 19.87 34.49 35.69
CA ASP A 606 18.84 34.35 34.65
C ASP A 606 17.54 33.74 35.22
N PRO A 607 16.38 34.39 35.04
CA PRO A 607 15.08 33.76 35.22
C PRO A 607 14.94 32.58 34.24
N THR A 608 14.62 31.39 34.74
CA THR A 608 14.74 30.14 33.99
C THR A 608 13.56 29.21 34.24
N ASP A 609 13.03 28.62 33.16
CA ASP A 609 12.07 27.51 33.24
C ASP A 609 12.77 26.18 33.05
N ILE A 610 12.43 25.22 33.89
CA ILE A 610 12.98 23.87 33.82
C ILE A 610 11.84 22.89 33.54
N TYR A 611 11.97 22.12 32.48
CA TYR A 611 11.04 21.08 32.06
C TYR A 611 11.70 19.72 32.20
N TYR A 612 11.06 18.79 32.89
CA TYR A 612 11.63 17.47 33.14
C TYR A 612 10.53 16.41 33.23
N PRO A 613 10.78 15.20 32.69
CA PRO A 613 9.90 14.06 32.87
C PRO A 613 9.66 13.73 34.35
N LEU A 614 8.46 13.28 34.68
CA LEU A 614 8.23 12.56 35.94
C LEU A 614 8.65 11.09 35.73
N SER A 615 9.63 10.60 36.48
CA SER A 615 10.20 9.26 36.32
C SER A 615 10.68 8.68 37.65
N ASP A 616 10.68 7.35 37.76
CA ASP A 616 11.06 6.59 38.96
C ASP A 616 12.58 6.40 39.08
N ASN A 617 13.32 7.50 39.28
CA ASN A 617 14.78 7.58 39.57
C ASN A 617 15.77 7.41 38.39
N THR A 618 15.38 7.68 37.15
CA THR A 618 16.35 7.79 36.04
C THR A 618 17.06 9.14 36.02
N THR A 619 18.40 9.12 35.87
CA THR A 619 19.18 10.32 35.55
C THR A 619 19.01 10.69 34.09
N LEU A 620 18.80 11.97 33.79
CA LEU A 620 18.51 12.47 32.44
C LEU A 620 19.55 13.51 31.99
N PRO A 621 19.92 13.52 30.70
CA PRO A 621 20.82 14.52 30.13
C PRO A 621 20.22 15.92 30.16
N ILE A 622 21.09 16.93 30.18
CA ILE A 622 20.73 18.34 30.18
C ILE A 622 20.57 18.81 28.74
N ALA A 623 19.45 19.45 28.41
CA ALA A 623 19.25 20.15 27.16
C ALA A 623 19.07 21.66 27.43
N LEU A 624 20.07 22.47 27.10
CA LEU A 624 19.99 23.92 27.25
C LEU A 624 19.40 24.55 25.98
N LEU A 625 18.30 25.29 26.10
CA LEU A 625 17.70 26.05 25.00
C LEU A 625 18.12 27.52 25.07
N LEU A 626 19.00 27.94 24.17
CA LEU A 626 19.37 29.34 24.01
C LEU A 626 18.32 30.09 23.17
N GLN A 627 17.73 31.12 23.77
CA GLN A 627 16.64 31.87 23.16
C GLN A 627 17.07 32.68 21.93
N GLY A 628 16.12 32.84 21.00
CA GLY A 628 16.20 33.82 19.92
C GLY A 628 16.24 35.25 20.46
N GLY A 629 16.85 36.14 19.67
CA GLY A 629 17.06 37.52 20.07
C GLY A 629 15.73 38.20 20.37
N ARG A 630 15.58 38.69 21.61
CA ARG A 630 14.37 39.35 22.15
C ARG A 630 13.15 38.45 22.27
N VAL A 631 13.30 37.13 22.21
CA VAL A 631 12.20 36.17 22.42
C VAL A 631 12.20 35.69 23.87
N ASP A 632 11.09 35.87 24.56
CA ASP A 632 10.92 35.43 25.95
C ASP A 632 10.81 33.89 26.07
N LYS A 633 11.38 33.32 27.16
CA LYS A 633 11.29 31.89 27.51
C LYS A 633 9.86 31.35 27.46
N PHE A 634 8.87 32.19 27.76
CA PHE A 634 7.45 31.85 27.73
C PHE A 634 7.00 31.26 26.39
N TYR A 635 7.59 31.69 25.27
CA TYR A 635 7.19 31.24 23.92
C TYR A 635 7.86 29.93 23.48
N TYR A 636 8.66 29.28 24.34
CA TYR A 636 9.26 27.96 24.06
C TYR A 636 8.64 26.83 24.89
N LYS A 637 7.53 27.07 25.59
CA LYS A 637 6.94 26.12 26.52
C LYS A 637 6.52 24.83 25.82
N GLY A 638 5.80 24.91 24.70
CA GLY A 638 5.38 23.74 23.93
C GLY A 638 6.58 22.94 23.44
N PHE A 639 7.55 23.61 22.81
CA PHE A 639 8.77 22.98 22.32
C PHE A 639 9.55 22.27 23.44
N ALA A 640 9.83 22.97 24.55
CA ALA A 640 10.58 22.43 25.68
C ALA A 640 9.84 21.24 26.33
N THR A 641 8.51 21.32 26.43
CA THR A 641 7.68 20.21 26.90
C THR A 641 7.82 18.99 25.99
N HIS A 642 7.74 19.16 24.68
CA HIS A 642 7.89 18.06 23.72
C HIS A 642 9.29 17.45 23.78
N VAL A 643 10.37 18.24 23.81
CA VAL A 643 11.73 17.72 23.94
C VAL A 643 11.92 16.97 25.26
N ALA A 644 11.39 17.50 26.37
CA ALA A 644 11.46 16.83 27.67
C ALA A 644 10.83 15.44 27.62
N ARG A 645 9.69 15.26 26.93
CA ARG A 645 9.04 13.95 26.75
C ARG A 645 9.92 12.90 26.06
N TYR A 646 10.94 13.31 25.31
CA TYR A 646 11.95 12.42 24.73
C TYR A 646 13.11 12.09 25.69
N GLY A 647 13.04 12.50 26.95
CA GLY A 647 13.99 12.10 27.98
C GLY A 647 15.14 13.08 28.22
N PHE A 648 14.86 14.38 28.15
CA PHE A 648 15.80 15.44 28.50
C PHE A 648 15.27 16.26 29.67
N ILE A 649 16.18 16.82 30.48
CA ILE A 649 15.85 17.96 31.34
C ILE A 649 16.14 19.22 30.52
N VAL A 650 15.10 19.93 30.13
CA VAL A 650 15.20 21.11 29.27
C VAL A 650 15.26 22.37 30.13
N VAL A 651 16.35 23.14 29.98
CA VAL A 651 16.61 24.38 30.70
C VAL A 651 16.41 25.55 29.73
N VAL A 652 15.49 26.47 30.05
CA VAL A 652 15.09 27.58 29.17
C VAL A 652 15.27 28.90 29.93
N PRO A 653 16.46 29.53 29.87
CA PRO A 653 16.72 30.81 30.51
C PRO A 653 16.18 32.00 29.70
N ASN A 654 15.96 33.11 30.41
CA ASN A 654 15.87 34.46 29.87
C ASN A 654 17.16 35.21 30.23
N HIS A 655 18.06 35.38 29.26
CA HIS A 655 19.31 36.09 29.44
C HIS A 655 19.18 37.55 29.06
N LEU A 656 19.15 38.43 30.06
CA LEU A 656 19.15 39.87 29.87
C LEU A 656 20.58 40.36 29.66
N ASN A 657 20.85 40.87 28.46
CA ASN A 657 22.18 41.37 28.11
C ASN A 657 22.06 42.63 27.23
N THR A 658 23.17 43.36 27.10
CA THR A 658 23.25 44.60 26.31
C THR A 658 23.97 44.32 24.99
N PHE A 659 23.22 44.30 23.90
CA PHE A 659 23.78 44.22 22.55
C PHE A 659 24.30 45.60 22.14
N SER A 660 25.61 45.74 21.90
CA SER A 660 26.24 47.03 21.59
C SER A 660 27.22 46.96 20.43
N ILE A 661 26.85 47.53 19.28
CA ILE A 661 27.74 47.70 18.12
C ILE A 661 28.03 49.20 17.90
N PRO A 662 29.07 49.58 17.14
CA PRO A 662 29.35 50.99 16.86
C PRO A 662 28.10 51.72 16.32
N GLY A 663 27.55 52.65 17.11
CA GLY A 663 26.36 53.43 16.76
C GLY A 663 25.00 52.86 17.18
N PHE A 664 24.94 51.70 17.85
CA PHE A 664 23.70 51.12 18.36
C PHE A 664 23.93 50.32 19.64
N SER A 665 23.17 50.61 20.71
CA SER A 665 23.18 49.85 21.96
C SER A 665 21.74 49.63 22.42
N ALA A 666 21.38 48.39 22.74
CA ALA A 666 20.06 48.04 23.24
C ALA A 666 20.14 46.89 24.24
N GLU A 667 19.51 47.09 25.40
CA GLU A 667 19.20 46.00 26.32
C GLU A 667 18.09 45.12 25.75
N GLY A 668 18.17 43.82 26.03
CA GLY A 668 17.16 42.87 25.63
C GLY A 668 17.54 41.45 25.98
N LEU A 669 16.77 40.51 25.46
CA LEU A 669 17.05 39.09 25.63
C LEU A 669 18.04 38.62 24.56
N PHE A 670 19.29 38.40 24.93
CA PHE A 670 20.34 38.01 23.99
C PHE A 670 21.20 36.93 24.64
N ALA A 671 21.22 35.73 24.04
CA ALA A 671 22.00 34.61 24.55
C ALA A 671 23.52 34.84 24.46
N GLU A 672 24.27 34.20 25.35
CA GLU A 672 25.74 34.27 25.40
C GLU A 672 26.35 32.88 25.65
N GLN A 673 27.56 32.64 25.13
CA GLN A 673 28.25 31.35 25.26
C GLN A 673 28.49 30.93 26.71
N GLN A 674 28.74 31.88 27.62
CA GLN A 674 28.98 31.59 29.05
C GLN A 674 27.80 30.87 29.72
N GLN A 675 26.58 30.99 29.17
CA GLN A 675 25.40 30.28 29.68
C GLN A 675 25.54 28.76 29.65
N LEU A 676 26.39 28.19 28.78
CA LEU A 676 26.64 26.74 28.75
C LEU A 676 27.28 26.27 30.05
N ASP A 677 28.36 26.93 30.47
CA ASP A 677 29.07 26.62 31.71
C ASP A 677 28.23 26.96 32.94
N ASP A 678 27.53 28.10 32.92
CA ASP A 678 26.66 28.54 34.01
C ASP A 678 25.50 27.57 34.24
N THR A 679 24.90 27.07 33.15
CA THR A 679 23.85 26.06 33.22
C THR A 679 24.41 24.75 33.75
N LEU A 680 25.56 24.28 33.27
CA LEU A 680 26.15 23.03 33.74
C LEU A 680 26.48 23.09 35.24
N ALA A 681 27.04 24.22 35.70
CA ALA A 681 27.31 24.47 37.11
C ALA A 681 26.02 24.52 37.94
N PHE A 682 24.98 25.20 37.44
CA PHE A 682 23.68 25.26 38.11
C PHE A 682 23.01 23.88 38.21
N MET A 683 23.02 23.09 37.13
CA MET A 683 22.42 21.76 37.12
C MET A 683 23.16 20.76 38.02
N ARG A 684 24.48 20.91 38.20
CA ARG A 684 25.23 20.19 39.23
C ARG A 684 24.77 20.56 40.65
N GLN A 685 24.43 21.83 40.90
CA GLN A 685 23.86 22.24 42.19
C GLN A 685 22.49 21.61 42.40
N GLN A 686 21.60 21.69 41.40
CA GLN A 686 20.26 21.09 41.46
C GLN A 686 20.31 19.57 41.70
N ASN A 687 21.25 18.87 41.05
CA ASN A 687 21.43 17.43 41.27
C ASN A 687 21.84 17.08 42.71
N ASN A 688 22.55 17.97 43.41
CA ASN A 688 23.12 17.74 44.73
C ASN A 688 22.28 18.31 45.88
N ASP A 689 21.24 19.09 45.60
CA ASP A 689 20.37 19.72 46.59
C ASP A 689 19.15 18.82 46.91
N PRO A 690 19.02 18.26 48.13
CA PRO A 690 17.88 17.42 48.51
C PRO A 690 16.52 18.10 48.46
N SER A 691 16.47 19.43 48.38
CA SER A 691 15.23 20.21 48.21
C SER A 691 14.84 20.39 46.74
N SER A 692 15.76 20.13 45.80
CA SER A 692 15.49 20.25 44.37
C SER A 692 14.61 19.09 43.87
N PRO A 693 13.63 19.36 42.99
CA PRO A 693 12.92 18.30 42.26
C PRO A 693 13.82 17.44 41.36
N LEU A 694 15.06 17.87 41.14
CA LEU A 694 16.08 17.19 40.33
C LEU A 694 17.17 16.51 41.16
N TYR A 695 17.01 16.41 42.49
CA TYR A 695 17.98 15.74 43.36
C TYR A 695 18.26 14.31 42.89
N ASN A 696 19.53 14.01 42.56
CA ASN A 696 19.99 12.74 41.98
C ASN A 696 19.32 12.34 40.65
N ARG A 697 18.85 13.30 39.84
CA ARG A 697 18.16 13.03 38.56
C ARG A 697 18.85 13.62 37.34
N VAL A 698 19.98 14.30 37.49
CA VAL A 698 20.68 14.95 36.38
C VAL A 698 21.91 14.13 35.98
N ASP A 699 22.02 13.78 34.71
CA ASP A 699 23.30 13.35 34.13
C ASP A 699 24.18 14.57 33.89
N THR A 700 25.03 14.89 34.86
CA THR A 700 25.90 16.06 34.81
C THR A 700 27.10 15.92 33.86
N LYS A 701 27.19 14.83 33.09
CA LYS A 701 28.27 14.58 32.11
C LYS A 701 27.82 14.78 30.67
N THR A 702 26.53 15.02 30.46
CA THR A 702 25.92 15.09 29.14
C THR A 702 25.09 16.37 29.01
N LEU A 703 25.62 17.30 28.22
CA LEU A 703 24.96 18.53 27.80
C LEU A 703 24.70 18.46 26.29
N VAL A 704 23.47 18.74 25.88
CA VAL A 704 23.11 18.97 24.49
C VAL A 704 22.53 20.37 24.34
N MET A 705 22.70 20.95 23.16
CA MET A 705 22.25 22.31 22.89
C MET A 705 21.03 22.34 21.99
N LEU A 706 20.08 23.17 22.39
CA LEU A 706 18.97 23.63 21.58
C LEU A 706 19.17 25.15 21.39
N GLY A 707 18.72 25.68 20.26
CA GLY A 707 18.86 27.10 20.02
C GLY A 707 17.90 27.60 18.96
N HIS A 708 17.44 28.83 19.15
CA HIS A 708 16.60 29.53 18.18
C HIS A 708 17.34 30.75 17.64
N SER A 709 17.41 30.94 16.32
CA SER A 709 17.84 32.19 15.69
C SER A 709 19.16 32.73 16.29
N TYR A 710 19.14 33.83 17.04
CA TYR A 710 20.31 34.35 17.75
C TYR A 710 20.97 33.33 18.71
N GLY A 711 20.20 32.58 19.49
CA GLY A 711 20.71 31.52 20.36
C GLY A 711 21.26 30.32 19.60
N ALA A 712 20.75 30.05 18.40
CA ALA A 712 21.36 29.08 17.49
C ALA A 712 22.72 29.56 16.96
N ALA A 713 22.85 30.83 16.59
CA ALA A 713 24.14 31.42 16.21
C ALA A 713 25.16 31.34 17.37
N CYS A 714 24.72 31.66 18.59
CA CYS A 714 25.53 31.52 19.81
C CYS A 714 26.06 30.08 19.98
N THR A 715 25.20 29.09 19.73
CA THR A 715 25.57 27.67 19.82
C THR A 715 26.58 27.28 18.75
N ILE A 716 26.42 27.77 17.52
CA ILE A 716 27.37 27.51 16.41
C ILE A 716 28.77 28.02 16.76
N GLU A 717 28.88 29.25 17.28
CA GLU A 717 30.19 29.77 17.72
C GLU A 717 30.75 28.94 18.89
N ALA A 718 29.88 28.44 19.78
CA ALA A 718 30.31 27.63 20.92
C ALA A 718 30.92 26.31 20.46
N LEU A 719 30.28 25.61 19.52
CA LEU A 719 30.79 24.37 18.92
C LEU A 719 32.16 24.56 18.24
N GLN A 720 32.38 25.75 17.67
CA GLN A 720 33.63 26.12 17.00
C GLN A 720 34.75 26.54 17.95
N ASN A 721 34.52 26.57 19.27
CA ASN A 721 35.47 27.14 20.23
C ASN A 721 35.92 28.56 19.84
N HIS A 722 34.98 29.33 19.29
CA HIS A 722 35.22 30.68 18.80
C HIS A 722 34.46 31.68 19.65
N CYS A 723 35.15 32.73 20.11
CA CYS A 723 34.55 33.83 20.85
C CYS A 723 34.34 35.00 19.89
N GLU A 724 33.13 35.18 19.39
CA GLU A 724 32.76 36.32 18.54
C GLU A 724 31.78 37.23 19.28
N TYR A 725 32.18 38.47 19.56
CA TYR A 725 31.26 39.50 20.04
C TYR A 725 30.16 39.75 18.99
N PRO A 726 28.87 39.77 19.35
CA PRO A 726 28.28 39.89 20.70
C PRO A 726 27.79 38.58 21.32
N LEU A 727 28.17 37.43 20.78
CA LEU A 727 27.77 36.11 21.30
C LEU A 727 28.68 35.64 22.46
N CYS A 728 29.81 36.32 22.63
CA CYS A 728 30.83 36.03 23.63
C CYS A 728 31.49 37.32 24.12
N ILE A 729 31.73 37.43 25.41
CA ILE A 729 32.51 38.51 26.02
C ILE A 729 33.89 37.97 26.43
N GLY A 730 34.92 38.32 25.66
CA GLY A 730 36.31 37.93 25.94
C GLY A 730 37.15 37.81 24.67
N ASP A 731 38.36 37.28 24.82
CA ASP A 731 39.27 37.01 23.69
C ASP A 731 39.18 35.56 23.18
N THR A 732 38.77 34.62 24.04
CA THR A 732 38.74 33.18 23.73
C THR A 732 37.59 32.50 24.44
N TYR A 733 37.02 31.47 23.83
CA TYR A 733 36.01 30.60 24.43
C TYR A 733 36.34 29.14 24.11
N THR A 734 36.05 28.24 25.04
CA THR A 734 36.15 26.80 24.80
C THR A 734 34.97 26.13 25.45
N HIS A 735 34.19 25.38 24.67
CA HIS A 735 33.00 24.73 25.19
C HIS A 735 33.37 23.61 26.18
N PRO A 736 32.50 23.29 27.16
CA PRO A 736 32.74 22.21 28.10
C PRO A 736 32.81 20.84 27.39
N PRO A 737 33.61 19.88 27.89
CA PRO A 737 33.69 18.52 27.33
C PRO A 737 32.38 17.72 27.49
N GLU A 738 31.47 18.17 28.36
CA GLU A 738 30.13 17.63 28.52
C GLU A 738 29.23 17.92 27.31
N LEU A 739 29.56 18.88 26.45
CA LEU A 739 28.79 19.17 25.23
C LEU A 739 28.91 17.99 24.24
N LYS A 740 27.79 17.37 23.91
CA LYS A 740 27.71 16.17 23.05
C LYS A 740 27.03 16.39 21.70
N GLY A 741 26.43 17.55 21.45
CA GLY A 741 25.75 17.83 20.19
C GLY A 741 24.77 19.00 20.26
N ALA A 742 24.25 19.41 19.10
CA ALA A 742 23.31 20.51 18.98
C ALA A 742 22.20 20.25 17.96
N ALA A 743 20.99 20.76 18.24
CA ALA A 743 19.89 20.82 17.28
C ALA A 743 19.25 22.21 17.31
N LEU A 744 19.32 22.91 16.17
CA LEU A 744 19.17 24.36 16.08
C LEU A 744 18.07 24.74 15.10
N CYS A 745 17.27 25.74 15.45
CA CYS A 745 16.14 26.19 14.65
C CYS A 745 16.28 27.65 14.22
N GLY A 746 15.72 27.97 13.05
CA GLY A 746 15.70 29.32 12.49
C GLY A 746 17.09 29.86 12.19
N ILE A 747 18.04 29.02 11.75
CA ILE A 747 19.44 29.42 11.56
C ILE A 747 20.02 29.09 10.20
N ASN A 748 20.91 29.95 9.71
CA ASN A 748 21.93 29.64 8.72
C ASN A 748 23.24 30.35 9.13
N THR A 749 24.32 30.04 8.44
CA THR A 749 25.67 30.52 8.78
C THR A 749 26.07 31.78 8.00
N LYS A 750 25.08 32.51 7.45
CA LYS A 750 25.31 33.82 6.84
C LYS A 750 25.32 34.89 7.94
N PRO A 751 26.43 35.63 8.14
CA PRO A 751 26.52 36.66 9.16
C PRO A 751 25.43 37.72 9.00
N ARG A 752 24.86 38.15 10.12
CA ARG A 752 23.91 39.26 10.18
C ARG A 752 24.53 40.42 10.93
N GLY A 753 24.29 41.64 10.44
CA GLY A 753 24.72 42.87 11.13
C GLY A 753 26.10 43.42 10.77
N LYS A 754 26.82 42.82 9.81
CA LYS A 754 28.07 43.38 9.23
C LYS A 754 27.79 43.92 7.82
N PRO A 755 27.64 45.25 7.62
CA PRO A 755 27.38 45.82 6.29
C PRO A 755 28.48 45.42 5.30
N GLY A 756 28.11 44.70 4.23
CA GLY A 756 29.04 44.26 3.19
C GLY A 756 29.61 42.84 3.34
N ASP A 757 29.41 42.15 4.48
CA ASP A 757 29.76 40.73 4.63
C ASP A 757 28.53 39.86 4.36
N TYR A 758 28.55 39.14 3.25
CA TYR A 758 27.47 38.25 2.82
C TYR A 758 27.94 36.79 2.66
N ALA A 759 29.15 36.47 3.10
CA ALA A 759 29.74 35.15 2.93
C ALA A 759 29.08 34.14 3.88
N ILE A 760 28.67 32.99 3.34
CA ILE A 760 28.18 31.87 4.16
C ILE A 760 29.41 31.21 4.80
N ARG A 761 29.43 31.12 6.13
CA ARG A 761 30.60 30.62 6.88
C ARG A 761 30.55 29.10 7.07
N PRO A 762 31.70 28.42 7.02
CA PRO A 762 31.79 27.03 7.45
C PRO A 762 31.55 26.91 8.96
N VAL A 763 31.23 25.69 9.40
CA VAL A 763 31.04 25.36 10.80
C VAL A 763 32.01 24.25 11.17
N ALA A 764 33.08 24.61 11.88
CA ALA A 764 34.01 23.67 12.46
C ALA A 764 33.42 23.07 13.75
N ASN A 765 32.60 22.04 13.62
CA ASN A 765 31.88 21.40 14.73
C ASN A 765 32.72 20.37 15.51
N HIS A 766 33.98 20.11 15.12
CA HIS A 766 34.93 19.27 15.85
C HIS A 766 34.38 17.85 16.16
N GLY A 767 33.70 17.24 15.19
CA GLY A 767 33.07 15.92 15.30
C GLY A 767 31.78 15.88 16.13
N LEU A 768 31.31 17.02 16.66
CA LEU A 768 30.05 17.05 17.42
C LEU A 768 28.84 17.05 16.48
N PRO A 769 27.84 16.18 16.71
CA PRO A 769 26.64 16.14 15.88
C PRO A 769 25.88 17.46 15.89
N ILE A 770 25.45 17.92 14.71
CA ILE A 770 24.70 19.16 14.56
C ILE A 770 23.51 19.03 13.60
N ALA A 771 22.34 19.52 14.01
CA ALA A 771 21.16 19.60 13.16
C ALA A 771 20.64 21.03 12.99
N PHE A 772 20.19 21.36 11.78
CA PHE A 772 19.38 22.54 11.49
C PHE A 772 17.93 22.11 11.21
N VAL A 773 16.96 22.68 11.92
CA VAL A 773 15.53 22.37 11.81
C VAL A 773 14.76 23.68 11.63
N ASN A 774 14.50 24.06 10.38
CA ASN A 774 13.96 25.36 10.03
C ASN A 774 12.58 25.24 9.36
N GLY A 775 11.79 26.32 9.39
CA GLY A 775 10.60 26.40 8.54
C GLY A 775 10.95 26.58 7.07
N SER A 776 10.19 25.96 6.15
CA SER A 776 10.42 26.10 4.71
C SER A 776 10.11 27.52 4.18
N LEU A 777 9.28 28.27 4.89
CA LEU A 777 8.92 29.66 4.61
C LEU A 777 9.74 30.68 5.40
N ASP A 778 10.77 30.25 6.14
CA ASP A 778 11.57 31.14 6.98
C ASP A 778 12.25 32.25 6.13
N ASN A 779 11.83 33.51 6.34
CA ASN A 779 12.42 34.65 5.63
C ASN A 779 13.83 34.96 6.11
N ASN A 780 14.14 34.57 7.35
CA ASN A 780 15.42 34.83 7.97
C ASN A 780 16.46 33.75 7.62
N ALA A 781 16.12 32.48 7.84
CA ALA A 781 16.92 31.31 7.52
C ALA A 781 16.50 30.66 6.20
N LYS A 782 16.48 31.46 5.13
CA LYS A 782 16.02 31.06 3.78
C LYS A 782 16.59 29.72 3.34
N ALA A 783 15.73 28.85 2.83
CA ALA A 783 16.08 27.48 2.46
C ALA A 783 17.33 27.37 1.56
N SER A 784 17.45 28.24 0.56
CA SER A 784 18.60 28.25 -0.37
C SER A 784 19.94 28.57 0.31
N ILE A 785 19.92 29.41 1.36
CA ILE A 785 21.11 29.77 2.14
C ILE A 785 21.41 28.67 3.15
N THR A 786 20.39 28.16 3.81
CA THR A 786 20.51 27.09 4.82
C THR A 786 21.09 25.80 4.21
N ARG A 787 20.73 25.43 2.97
CA ARG A 787 21.36 24.29 2.26
C ARG A 787 22.86 24.49 2.03
N GLN A 788 23.27 25.71 1.68
CA GLN A 788 24.69 26.05 1.52
C GLN A 788 25.42 26.01 2.86
N SER A 789 24.80 26.54 3.94
CA SER A 789 25.34 26.42 5.29
C SER A 789 25.52 24.97 5.72
N TYR A 790 24.52 24.11 5.49
CA TYR A 790 24.59 22.68 5.79
C TYR A 790 25.75 21.98 5.04
N ALA A 791 25.95 22.32 3.77
CA ALA A 791 27.06 21.79 2.99
C ALA A 791 28.43 22.16 3.57
N LEU A 792 28.53 23.30 4.27
CA LEU A 792 29.76 23.83 4.87
C LEU A 792 29.96 23.45 6.36
N ILE A 793 29.07 22.65 6.94
CA ILE A 793 29.36 21.98 8.23
C ILE A 793 30.43 20.92 7.98
N GLU A 794 31.53 20.98 8.73
CA GLU A 794 32.73 20.18 8.45
C GLU A 794 32.51 18.69 8.71
N ASP A 795 32.10 18.33 9.93
CA ASP A 795 32.09 16.94 10.37
C ASP A 795 30.66 16.35 10.43
N PRO A 796 30.42 15.15 9.89
CA PRO A 796 29.23 14.36 10.20
C PRO A 796 29.27 13.81 11.64
N PRO A 797 28.13 13.36 12.21
CA PRO A 797 26.81 13.35 11.60
C PRO A 797 26.13 14.73 11.66
N LYS A 798 25.54 15.13 10.54
CA LYS A 798 24.82 16.40 10.38
C LYS A 798 23.47 16.20 9.72
N MET A 799 22.48 17.00 10.12
CA MET A 799 21.11 16.92 9.59
C MET A 799 20.55 18.30 9.25
N LEU A 800 19.77 18.39 8.18
CA LEU A 800 18.97 19.56 7.82
C LEU A 800 17.53 19.13 7.57
N VAL A 801 16.60 19.73 8.31
CA VAL A 801 15.17 19.53 8.20
C VAL A 801 14.51 20.85 7.81
N PHE A 802 13.66 20.83 6.79
CA PHE A 802 12.70 21.90 6.52
C PHE A 802 11.29 21.44 6.90
N ILE A 803 10.63 22.19 7.78
CA ILE A 803 9.23 21.98 8.14
C ILE A 803 8.36 22.71 7.13
N ASN A 804 7.65 21.95 6.30
CA ASN A 804 6.83 22.44 5.20
C ASN A 804 5.71 23.34 5.72
N GLY A 805 5.70 24.60 5.26
CA GLY A 805 4.66 25.58 5.62
C GLY A 805 4.89 26.32 6.93
N ALA A 806 5.97 26.02 7.66
CA ALA A 806 6.39 26.80 8.83
C ALA A 806 7.34 27.94 8.43
N ASN A 807 7.39 29.02 9.21
CA ASN A 807 8.28 30.17 8.99
C ASN A 807 9.39 30.23 10.07
N HIS A 808 10.01 31.40 10.30
CA HIS A 808 11.09 31.55 11.29
C HIS A 808 10.73 31.09 12.70
N TYR A 809 9.47 31.26 13.09
CA TYR A 809 8.98 30.95 14.44
C TYR A 809 8.47 29.51 14.56
N ALA A 810 8.98 28.59 13.72
CA ALA A 810 8.53 27.20 13.66
C ALA A 810 8.54 26.47 15.02
N MET A 811 9.45 26.85 15.93
CA MET A 811 9.57 26.24 17.25
C MET A 811 8.87 27.03 18.37
N CYS A 812 8.39 28.24 18.10
CA CYS A 812 7.75 29.08 19.11
C CYS A 812 6.26 28.72 19.23
N ASP A 813 5.68 28.85 20.42
CA ASP A 813 4.25 28.59 20.65
C ASP A 813 3.32 29.59 19.93
N MET A 814 3.90 30.66 19.37
CA MET A 814 3.22 31.75 18.70
C MET A 814 4.04 32.19 17.48
N ASN A 815 3.37 32.38 16.33
CA ASN A 815 3.95 33.09 15.20
C ASN A 815 4.12 34.58 15.55
N ASN A 816 5.27 35.18 15.20
CA ASN A 816 5.57 36.59 15.48
C ASN A 816 5.35 36.97 16.97
N PRO A 817 6.05 36.33 17.92
CA PRO A 817 5.92 36.67 19.33
C PRO A 817 6.38 38.13 19.57
N PRO A 818 5.84 38.81 20.59
CA PRO A 818 6.28 40.16 20.98
C PRO A 818 7.77 40.24 21.33
N GLY A 819 8.48 41.23 20.76
CA GLY A 819 9.90 41.50 21.06
C GLY A 819 10.86 41.43 19.86
N PRO A 820 10.97 40.29 19.16
CA PRO A 820 11.77 40.16 17.93
C PRO A 820 11.12 40.89 16.74
N GLY A 821 11.81 40.91 15.60
CA GLY A 821 11.26 41.42 14.33
C GLY A 821 10.35 40.40 13.64
N GLU A 822 9.25 40.85 13.04
CA GLU A 822 8.29 39.98 12.38
C GLU A 822 8.91 39.23 11.18
N ASP A 823 8.52 37.95 11.02
CA ASP A 823 8.68 37.25 9.75
C ASP A 823 7.48 37.63 8.86
N PRO A 824 7.72 38.28 7.69
CA PRO A 824 6.65 38.70 6.79
C PRO A 824 5.95 37.53 6.08
N ASN A 825 6.50 36.32 6.14
CA ASN A 825 5.90 35.15 5.54
C ASN A 825 4.95 34.49 6.56
N GLU A 826 3.66 34.51 6.28
CA GLU A 826 2.66 33.83 7.10
C GLU A 826 2.77 32.30 6.97
N PRO A 827 2.77 31.55 8.08
CA PRO A 827 2.83 30.09 8.04
C PRO A 827 1.51 29.51 7.53
N THR A 828 1.60 28.45 6.73
CA THR A 828 0.45 27.66 6.26
C THR A 828 0.23 26.40 7.09
N LEU A 829 1.24 25.96 7.84
CA LEU A 829 1.13 24.87 8.81
C LEU A 829 0.59 25.37 10.15
N ARG A 830 -0.27 24.59 10.81
CA ARG A 830 -0.74 24.91 12.18
C ARG A 830 0.44 25.02 13.15
N GLN A 831 0.47 26.08 13.95
CA GLN A 831 1.58 26.37 14.87
C GLN A 831 1.91 25.21 15.80
N GLU A 832 0.91 24.59 16.42
CA GLU A 832 1.11 23.44 17.32
C GLU A 832 1.77 22.22 16.63
N VAL A 833 1.47 21.98 15.34
CA VAL A 833 2.04 20.89 14.56
C VAL A 833 3.49 21.21 14.22
N SER A 834 3.78 22.47 13.87
CA SER A 834 5.13 22.96 13.64
C SER A 834 6.01 22.79 14.89
N VAL A 835 5.50 23.20 16.06
CA VAL A 835 6.22 23.12 17.34
C VAL A 835 6.53 21.68 17.73
N GLU A 836 5.55 20.77 17.62
CA GLU A 836 5.77 19.33 17.88
C GLU A 836 6.81 18.75 16.92
N THR A 837 6.68 19.06 15.63
CA THR A 837 7.57 18.57 14.58
C THR A 837 9.01 19.02 14.83
N ALA A 838 9.22 20.31 15.10
CA ALA A 838 10.53 20.85 15.43
C ALA A 838 11.13 20.16 16.67
N ALA A 839 10.35 20.02 17.73
CA ALA A 839 10.81 19.40 18.98
C ALA A 839 11.17 17.92 18.80
N ARG A 840 10.34 17.16 18.08
CA ARG A 840 10.57 15.74 17.81
C ARG A 840 11.83 15.51 16.99
N TRP A 841 12.04 16.26 15.90
CA TRP A 841 13.24 16.13 15.07
C TRP A 841 14.50 16.53 15.83
N CYS A 842 14.47 17.64 16.58
CA CYS A 842 15.59 18.04 17.43
C CYS A 842 15.92 16.97 18.48
N ALA A 843 14.91 16.48 19.21
CA ALA A 843 15.11 15.50 20.27
C ALA A 843 15.60 14.14 19.75
N LEU A 844 15.03 13.64 18.64
CA LEU A 844 15.42 12.36 18.06
C LEU A 844 16.82 12.41 17.45
N PHE A 845 17.22 13.53 16.83
CA PHE A 845 18.60 13.70 16.37
C PHE A 845 19.62 13.66 17.53
N LEU A 846 19.32 14.38 18.61
CA LEU A 846 20.18 14.39 19.80
C LEU A 846 20.23 13.00 20.46
N ARG A 847 19.10 12.30 20.58
CA ARG A 847 19.09 10.91 21.06
C ARG A 847 19.94 10.01 20.17
N ALA A 848 19.78 10.11 18.85
CA ALA A 848 20.47 9.28 17.88
C ALA A 848 22.00 9.40 18.00
N PHE A 849 22.53 10.62 17.97
CA PHE A 849 23.96 10.84 17.80
C PHE A 849 24.69 11.35 19.04
N ALA A 850 24.02 12.07 19.94
CA ALA A 850 24.63 12.49 21.21
C ALA A 850 24.49 11.42 22.30
N LEU A 851 23.42 10.61 22.28
CA LEU A 851 23.16 9.57 23.27
C LEU A 851 23.30 8.12 22.75
N GLY A 852 23.49 7.94 21.44
CA GLY A 852 23.68 6.61 20.84
C GLY A 852 22.42 5.74 20.79
N ASP A 853 21.23 6.34 20.73
CA ASP A 853 19.96 5.62 20.65
C ASP A 853 19.74 5.00 19.25
N PRO A 854 19.69 3.66 19.12
CA PRO A 854 19.56 3.01 17.82
C PRO A 854 18.20 3.23 17.15
N ALA A 855 17.11 3.32 17.93
CA ALA A 855 15.77 3.53 17.37
C ALA A 855 15.62 4.97 16.86
N ALA A 856 16.15 5.94 17.61
CA ALA A 856 16.21 7.33 17.15
C ALA A 856 17.14 7.46 15.93
N ARG A 857 18.27 6.75 15.90
CA ARG A 857 19.19 6.72 14.75
C ARG A 857 18.49 6.20 13.50
N GLN A 858 17.85 5.03 13.56
CA GLN A 858 17.08 4.47 12.45
C GLN A 858 16.01 5.45 11.94
N TYR A 859 15.32 6.13 12.85
CA TYR A 859 14.34 7.15 12.47
C TYR A 859 14.98 8.31 11.71
N VAL A 860 15.99 8.98 12.29
CA VAL A 860 16.55 10.18 11.65
C VAL A 860 17.35 9.88 10.38
N THR A 861 17.92 8.67 10.24
CA THR A 861 18.71 8.29 9.05
C THR A 861 17.89 7.67 7.94
N THR A 862 16.80 6.97 8.28
CA THR A 862 16.17 6.04 7.34
C THR A 862 14.68 6.27 7.20
N THR A 863 13.92 6.25 8.30
CA THR A 863 12.44 6.16 8.19
C THR A 863 11.72 7.49 8.39
N GLY A 864 12.30 8.43 9.13
CA GLY A 864 11.64 9.65 9.57
C GLY A 864 11.26 10.60 8.44
N ALA A 865 12.08 10.69 7.39
CA ALA A 865 11.78 11.49 6.20
C ALA A 865 10.49 11.02 5.48
N TYR A 866 10.09 9.76 5.68
CA TYR A 866 8.89 9.15 5.07
C TYR A 866 7.71 9.10 6.02
N LEU A 867 7.99 8.88 7.31
CA LEU A 867 6.96 8.76 8.34
C LEU A 867 6.39 10.11 8.77
N ASP A 868 7.09 11.21 8.50
CA ASP A 868 6.64 12.55 8.82
C ASP A 868 6.34 13.36 7.55
N PRO A 869 5.06 13.55 7.19
CA PRO A 869 4.67 14.25 5.96
C PRO A 869 4.94 15.76 6.01
N ASN A 870 5.28 16.31 7.18
CA ASN A 870 5.47 17.75 7.35
C ASN A 870 6.90 18.21 7.03
N VAL A 871 7.80 17.31 6.63
CA VAL A 871 9.22 17.66 6.52
C VAL A 871 9.87 17.25 5.21
N GLU A 872 10.91 18.01 4.86
CA GLU A 872 11.98 17.58 3.96
C GLU A 872 13.25 17.39 4.78
N VAL A 873 14.00 16.30 4.56
CA VAL A 873 15.15 15.92 5.38
C VAL A 873 16.36 15.63 4.51
N MET A 874 17.51 16.19 4.90
CA MET A 874 18.84 15.79 4.43
C MET A 874 19.67 15.37 5.64
N ILE A 875 20.39 14.26 5.51
CA ILE A 875 21.27 13.77 6.56
C ILE A 875 22.57 13.23 5.96
N THR A 876 23.67 13.46 6.65
CA THR A 876 24.98 12.91 6.31
C THR A 876 25.56 12.29 7.57
N THR A 877 25.83 10.98 7.54
CA THR A 877 26.48 10.25 8.63
C THR A 877 27.89 9.82 8.21
N GLU A 878 28.72 9.46 9.18
CA GLU A 878 29.94 8.69 8.89
C GLU A 878 29.53 7.31 8.34
N GLU A 879 30.22 6.84 7.28
CA GLU A 879 30.00 5.51 6.68
C GLU A 879 30.33 4.36 7.65
#